data_AF-A0A8H5AVB2-F1
#
_entry.id   AF-A0A8H5AVB2-F1
#
_cell.length_a   1.000
_cell.length_b   1.000
_cell.length_c   1.000
_cell.angle_alpha   90.00
_cell.angle_beta   90.00
_cell.angle_gamma   90.00
#
_symmetry.space_group_name_H-M   'P 1'
#
loop_
_entity.id
_entity.type
_entity.pdbx_description
1 polymer ?
#
loop_
_entity_poly.entity_id
_entity_poly.type
_entity_poly.pdbx_seq_one_letter_code
_entity_poly.pdbx_strand_id
1 'polypeptide(L)'
;MPKSKPTTSNSVPDAAGFDTDSKFILLVALKEYGSYSDKLLAKAISTKYRVIKTTEARDAVQKLSTPGLAGVIVTDGGAAKRSAEAVLKKLAEYAKSGGTVIAGCAFSSFVSEDEFRAFFRAFGLAWKRGAYHRETFYVNSANVVAKANPLLATSYSMKALQVDGISPSMAIYKENPNATRFGQAPVVITKVGSANGRVGYIGDVNDEAPSDKIYLAIFEMLDASTNAQVSPPPNAVPEEPVVMTMADLFGASARPTRAAPSVDASKTLKASFNMATRSIAFGPNGLPTLILAALNGPILALERTFSHQLARLREKANLDIVCTRGELEQRLCANNSIGIYIVDGGILKAENTGLYPLLVEYAEAGGAVVCGGFFPSLLNENNSAEFFLAFGLTWVAGPTKNDTYEMLPRSEIRTQNPALPGRYSMNARGLRGLTLNVAIYWPIEKEDDDADDEEEWDAPITWVRIGKGSLGYVGDVSGKKETTPILVELLGLTKPLAPPPTRGSKKFCILVTAPGLGPVDVEKEYGPLLKNIEEKVEVVRGLSVERVIDLMSSPDLMAVLVSSATILQASGANAYLRLRLVEFTQAGGTLVFLEGFTREVNLQTCRDFFLDNWGLDWVAGRRTYTGKDVRLYEKNPLVVAGAKGLTTNPGLNGVATFSSTRSEDVVYVPAGWKGEGVGTGFAQWDGARGRYFEGPVLYTTVGNEAKGRLGFVGGVKDLAEYAKLVVRMVLSDA
;
A
#
# COMPACT_ATOMS: atom_id res chain seq x y z
N MET A 1 -19.04 15.60 39.80
CA MET A 1 -18.97 16.03 38.38
C MET A 1 -17.56 16.52 38.09
N PRO A 2 -16.74 15.79 37.31
CA PRO A 2 -15.41 16.28 36.97
C PRO A 2 -15.48 17.20 35.75
N LYS A 3 -14.74 18.33 35.81
CA LYS A 3 -14.61 19.32 34.75
C LYS A 3 -13.76 18.74 33.61
N SER A 4 -14.33 18.69 32.40
CA SER A 4 -13.62 18.32 31.17
C SER A 4 -12.62 19.40 30.77
N LYS A 5 -11.36 19.01 30.52
CA LYS A 5 -10.33 19.87 29.92
C LYS A 5 -10.66 20.14 28.44
N PRO A 6 -10.34 21.34 27.90
CA PRO A 6 -10.59 21.67 26.50
C PRO A 6 -9.55 21.00 25.59
N THR A 7 -10.03 20.36 24.53
CA THR A 7 -9.24 19.73 23.48
C THR A 7 -8.63 20.80 22.57
N THR A 8 -7.31 20.76 22.39
CA THR A 8 -6.56 21.64 21.50
C THR A 8 -6.86 21.31 20.04
N SER A 9 -7.40 22.27 19.29
CA SER A 9 -7.61 22.21 17.84
C SER A 9 -6.28 22.37 17.11
N ASN A 10 -5.94 21.43 16.23
CA ASN A 10 -4.81 21.57 15.30
C ASN A 10 -5.17 22.60 14.22
N SER A 11 -4.57 23.78 14.27
CA SER A 11 -4.62 24.77 13.19
C SER A 11 -3.66 24.38 12.06
N VAL A 12 -4.19 24.39 10.83
CA VAL A 12 -3.43 24.36 9.57
C VAL A 12 -2.78 25.75 9.37
N PRO A 13 -1.61 25.88 8.70
CA PRO A 13 -0.88 27.15 8.64
C PRO A 13 -1.70 28.27 8.00
N ASP A 14 -1.65 29.47 8.60
CA ASP A 14 -2.32 30.67 8.12
C ASP A 14 -1.87 31.01 6.69
N ALA A 15 -2.81 30.91 5.75
CA ALA A 15 -2.69 31.46 4.42
C ALA A 15 -2.86 32.99 4.51
N ALA A 16 -1.81 33.72 4.14
CA ALA A 16 -1.74 35.17 4.19
C ALA A 16 -2.92 35.87 3.48
N GLY A 17 -3.56 36.82 4.18
CA GLY A 17 -4.14 38.03 3.58
C GLY A 17 -5.38 37.90 2.69
N PHE A 18 -6.32 36.99 2.97
CA PHE A 18 -7.62 37.02 2.28
C PHE A 18 -8.57 38.01 2.96
N ASP A 19 -9.00 39.01 2.20
CA ASP A 19 -10.07 39.96 2.54
C ASP A 19 -11.32 39.20 3.01
N THR A 20 -11.98 39.68 4.07
CA THR A 20 -13.24 39.13 4.56
C THR A 20 -14.36 39.17 3.53
N ASP A 21 -14.19 39.96 2.45
CA ASP A 21 -15.08 39.99 1.27
C ASP A 21 -14.78 38.87 0.24
N SER A 22 -13.77 38.03 0.46
CA SER A 22 -13.41 36.97 -0.48
C SER A 22 -14.45 35.85 -0.53
N LYS A 23 -15.02 35.64 -1.73
CA LYS A 23 -15.93 34.54 -2.03
C LYS A 23 -15.29 33.18 -1.75
N PHE A 24 -16.07 32.24 -1.23
CA PHE A 24 -15.58 30.89 -0.90
C PHE A 24 -16.57 29.78 -1.28
N ILE A 25 -16.03 28.58 -1.51
CA ILE A 25 -16.78 27.34 -1.67
C ILE A 25 -16.67 26.51 -0.38
N LEU A 26 -17.80 26.02 0.11
CA LEU A 26 -17.88 25.16 1.29
C LEU A 26 -17.94 23.68 0.89
N LEU A 27 -17.01 22.86 1.40
CA LEU A 27 -17.05 21.41 1.32
C LEU A 27 -17.63 20.83 2.62
N VAL A 28 -18.76 20.12 2.54
CA VAL A 28 -19.44 19.49 3.69
C VAL A 28 -19.17 17.98 3.68
N ALA A 29 -18.38 17.51 4.65
CA ALA A 29 -17.87 16.15 4.76
C ALA A 29 -18.12 15.54 6.16
N LEU A 30 -19.37 15.27 6.51
CA LEU A 30 -19.76 14.96 7.91
C LEU A 30 -19.37 13.55 8.39
N LYS A 31 -18.87 12.67 7.52
CA LYS A 31 -18.46 11.31 7.87
C LYS A 31 -17.01 10.99 7.53
N GLU A 32 -16.39 11.77 6.66
CA GLU A 32 -14.97 11.68 6.28
C GLU A 32 -14.55 10.25 5.90
N TYR A 33 -15.12 9.77 4.79
CA TYR A 33 -14.64 8.54 4.18
C TYR A 33 -13.24 8.80 3.58
N GLY A 34 -12.20 8.51 4.36
CA GLY A 34 -10.80 8.89 4.16
C GLY A 34 -10.09 8.39 2.88
N SER A 35 -10.82 7.88 1.89
CA SER A 35 -10.28 7.39 0.63
C SER A 35 -10.54 8.29 -0.59
N TYR A 36 -11.38 9.33 -0.46
CA TYR A 36 -11.74 10.19 -1.59
C TYR A 36 -10.95 11.49 -1.63
N SER A 37 -10.36 11.78 -2.79
CA SER A 37 -9.46 12.90 -3.05
C SER A 37 -10.24 14.20 -3.34
N ASP A 38 -10.95 14.72 -2.35
CA ASP A 38 -11.43 16.11 -2.41
C ASP A 38 -10.28 17.14 -2.57
N LYS A 39 -9.02 16.70 -2.40
CA LYS A 39 -7.79 17.48 -2.59
C LYS A 39 -7.59 18.01 -4.01
N LEU A 40 -7.84 17.21 -5.06
CA LEU A 40 -7.62 17.65 -6.44
C LEU A 40 -8.69 18.66 -6.86
N LEU A 41 -9.95 18.36 -6.56
CA LEU A 41 -11.06 19.29 -6.74
C LEU A 41 -10.87 20.58 -5.94
N ALA A 42 -10.49 20.49 -4.66
CA ALA A 42 -10.19 21.65 -3.83
C ALA A 42 -9.05 22.48 -4.43
N LYS A 43 -8.00 21.83 -4.96
CA LYS A 43 -6.91 22.51 -5.67
C LYS A 43 -7.43 23.24 -6.91
N ALA A 44 -8.24 22.59 -7.75
CA ALA A 44 -8.82 23.22 -8.93
C ALA A 44 -9.69 24.44 -8.58
N ILE A 45 -10.55 24.33 -7.56
CA ILE A 45 -11.40 25.44 -7.09
C ILE A 45 -10.56 26.56 -6.45
N SER A 46 -9.51 26.21 -5.71
CA SER A 46 -8.63 27.16 -5.00
C SER A 46 -7.92 28.15 -5.93
N THR A 47 -7.89 27.89 -7.23
CA THR A 47 -7.39 28.83 -8.23
C THR A 47 -8.27 30.08 -8.37
N LYS A 48 -9.53 30.03 -7.92
CA LYS A 48 -10.52 31.11 -8.10
C LYS A 48 -11.27 31.50 -6.84
N TYR A 49 -11.60 30.53 -5.99
CA TYR A 49 -12.30 30.78 -4.73
C TYR A 49 -11.54 30.17 -3.58
N ARG A 50 -11.65 30.79 -2.40
CA ARG A 50 -11.21 30.15 -1.17
C ARG A 50 -12.02 28.86 -0.95
N VAL A 51 -11.36 27.77 -0.55
CA VAL A 51 -12.04 26.50 -0.25
C VAL A 51 -12.02 26.28 1.26
N ILE A 52 -13.20 26.07 1.83
CA ILE A 52 -13.37 25.80 3.26
C ILE A 52 -14.00 24.42 3.40
N LYS A 53 -13.37 23.51 4.16
CA LYS A 53 -13.91 22.20 4.48
C LYS A 53 -14.44 22.18 5.92
N THR A 54 -15.56 21.49 6.13
CA THR A 54 -16.11 21.22 7.46
C THR A 54 -16.54 19.77 7.59
N THR A 55 -16.24 19.18 8.75
CA THR A 55 -16.60 17.81 9.12
C THR A 55 -17.61 17.78 10.27
N GLU A 56 -17.99 18.95 10.80
CA GLU A 56 -18.90 19.06 11.94
C GLU A 56 -20.23 19.70 11.53
N ALA A 57 -21.34 19.08 11.94
CA ALA A 57 -22.68 19.55 11.58
C ALA A 57 -22.97 20.98 12.05
N ARG A 58 -22.55 21.33 13.28
CA ARG A 58 -22.75 22.67 13.86
C ARG A 58 -22.02 23.74 13.04
N ASP A 59 -20.76 23.46 12.71
CA ASP A 59 -19.92 24.35 11.95
C ASP A 59 -20.42 24.52 10.50
N ALA A 60 -20.91 23.44 9.87
CA ALA A 60 -21.57 23.51 8.58
C ALA A 60 -22.79 24.45 8.58
N VAL A 61 -23.68 24.36 9.59
CA VAL A 61 -24.84 25.27 9.72
C VAL A 61 -24.42 26.72 9.85
N GLN A 62 -23.36 27.01 10.62
CA GLN A 62 -22.82 28.36 10.78
C GLN A 62 -22.25 28.89 9.45
N LYS A 63 -21.42 28.10 8.76
CA LYS A 63 -20.80 28.47 7.49
C LYS A 63 -21.81 28.67 6.37
N LEU A 64 -22.92 27.93 6.36
CA LEU A 64 -24.02 28.11 5.41
C LEU A 64 -24.75 29.46 5.56
N SER A 65 -24.58 30.15 6.69
CA SER A 65 -25.12 31.49 6.94
C SER A 65 -24.10 32.61 6.74
N THR A 66 -22.86 32.28 6.35
CA THR A 66 -21.77 33.25 6.28
C THR A 66 -21.81 34.02 4.96
N PRO A 67 -21.67 35.36 4.97
CA PRO A 67 -21.53 36.16 3.76
C PRO A 67 -20.36 35.68 2.88
N GLY A 68 -20.48 35.87 1.56
CA GLY A 68 -19.44 35.45 0.61
C GLY A 68 -19.46 33.96 0.23
N LEU A 69 -20.41 33.17 0.73
CA LEU A 69 -20.58 31.78 0.30
C LEU A 69 -21.05 31.72 -1.17
N ALA A 70 -20.15 31.35 -2.08
CA ALA A 70 -20.41 31.26 -3.52
C ALA A 70 -21.06 29.93 -3.94
N GLY A 71 -20.89 28.87 -3.15
CA GLY A 71 -21.44 27.56 -3.45
C GLY A 71 -21.05 26.49 -2.43
N VAL A 72 -21.76 25.36 -2.47
CA VAL A 72 -21.55 24.24 -1.55
C VAL A 72 -21.38 22.94 -2.31
N ILE A 73 -20.41 22.13 -1.90
CA ILE A 73 -20.24 20.75 -2.35
C ILE A 73 -20.44 19.84 -1.14
N VAL A 74 -21.42 18.96 -1.23
CA VAL A 74 -21.64 17.86 -0.28
C VAL A 74 -20.82 16.67 -0.77
N THR A 75 -19.73 16.37 -0.07
CA THR A 75 -18.71 15.43 -0.54
C THR A 75 -18.92 14.00 -0.05
N ASP A 76 -19.80 13.78 0.94
CA ASP A 76 -20.12 12.45 1.45
C ASP A 76 -21.59 12.28 1.87
N GLY A 77 -22.02 11.02 2.01
CA GLY A 77 -23.38 10.66 2.41
C GLY A 77 -23.75 11.02 3.86
N GLY A 78 -22.83 11.60 4.65
CA GLY A 78 -23.09 12.03 6.02
C GLY A 78 -24.15 13.12 6.10
N ALA A 79 -24.22 14.02 5.12
CA ALA A 79 -25.24 15.08 5.04
C ALA A 79 -26.65 14.55 4.73
N ALA A 80 -26.77 13.31 4.25
CA ALA A 80 -28.06 12.66 4.00
C ALA A 80 -28.59 11.86 5.22
N LYS A 81 -27.79 11.74 6.29
CA LYS A 81 -28.19 11.02 7.51
C LYS A 81 -29.20 11.85 8.32
N ARG A 82 -30.06 11.15 9.06
CA ARG A 82 -31.02 11.77 9.99
C ARG A 82 -30.34 12.66 11.04
N SER A 83 -29.15 12.29 11.50
CA SER A 83 -28.35 13.10 12.44
C SER A 83 -27.91 14.46 11.87
N ALA A 84 -27.95 14.63 10.54
CA ALA A 84 -27.58 15.86 9.84
C ALA A 84 -28.80 16.67 9.36
N GLU A 85 -30.00 16.42 9.89
CA GLU A 85 -31.24 17.08 9.47
C GLU A 85 -31.14 18.62 9.48
N ALA A 86 -30.51 19.20 10.50
CA ALA A 86 -30.30 20.65 10.57
C ALA A 86 -29.41 21.18 9.43
N VAL A 87 -28.38 20.43 9.05
CA VAL A 87 -27.50 20.77 7.92
C VAL A 87 -28.27 20.66 6.62
N LEU A 88 -29.02 19.56 6.41
CA LEU A 88 -29.83 19.35 5.22
C LEU A 88 -30.89 20.44 5.02
N LYS A 89 -31.59 20.83 6.09
CA LYS A 89 -32.54 21.94 6.08
C LYS A 89 -31.86 23.24 5.64
N LYS A 90 -30.67 23.52 6.21
CA LYS A 90 -29.92 24.74 5.88
C LYS A 90 -29.38 24.75 4.46
N LEU A 91 -28.94 23.61 3.94
CA LEU A 91 -28.56 23.44 2.53
C LEU A 91 -29.75 23.74 1.60
N ALA A 92 -30.93 23.20 1.92
CA ALA A 92 -32.13 23.44 1.13
C ALA A 92 -32.58 24.92 1.17
N GLU A 93 -32.49 25.58 2.33
CA GLU A 93 -32.73 27.03 2.46
C GLU A 93 -31.75 27.84 1.60
N TYR A 94 -30.45 27.54 1.67
CA TYR A 94 -29.42 28.22 0.89
C TYR A 94 -29.67 28.08 -0.62
N ALA A 95 -29.94 26.84 -1.09
CA ALA A 95 -30.25 26.59 -2.50
C ALA A 95 -31.53 27.33 -2.93
N LYS A 96 -32.63 27.27 -2.16
CA LYS A 96 -33.89 27.95 -2.52
C LYS A 96 -33.76 29.48 -2.53
N SER A 97 -32.77 30.03 -1.82
CA SER A 97 -32.47 31.46 -1.74
C SER A 97 -31.50 31.96 -2.82
N GLY A 98 -31.23 31.16 -3.86
CA GLY A 98 -30.36 31.54 -4.97
C GLY A 98 -28.98 30.90 -4.95
N GLY A 99 -28.62 30.16 -3.89
CA GLY A 99 -27.36 29.45 -3.78
C GLY A 99 -27.26 28.23 -4.71
N THR A 100 -26.03 27.71 -4.86
CA THR A 100 -25.76 26.47 -5.62
C THR A 100 -25.25 25.38 -4.69
N VAL A 101 -25.92 24.22 -4.66
CA VAL A 101 -25.52 23.04 -3.89
C VAL A 101 -25.29 21.86 -4.84
N ILE A 102 -24.13 21.21 -4.76
CA ILE A 102 -23.80 20.02 -5.55
C ILE A 102 -23.56 18.84 -4.60
N ALA A 103 -24.22 17.71 -4.82
CA ALA A 103 -23.87 16.45 -4.17
C ALA A 103 -22.95 15.63 -5.10
N GLY A 104 -21.77 15.24 -4.61
CA GLY A 104 -20.78 14.53 -5.44
C GLY A 104 -19.65 13.91 -4.61
N CYS A 105 -18.53 13.63 -5.25
CA CYS A 105 -17.39 12.93 -4.65
C CYS A 105 -17.83 11.58 -4.02
N ALA A 106 -17.56 11.35 -2.74
CA ALA A 106 -17.93 10.12 -2.03
C ALA A 106 -19.44 10.01 -1.72
N PHE A 107 -20.25 11.04 -1.99
CA PHE A 107 -21.69 11.02 -1.74
C PHE A 107 -22.37 9.86 -2.47
N SER A 108 -22.08 9.69 -3.76
CA SER A 108 -22.65 8.65 -4.62
C SER A 108 -22.29 7.22 -4.17
N SER A 109 -21.13 7.05 -3.54
CA SER A 109 -20.62 5.74 -3.09
C SER A 109 -21.27 5.25 -1.79
N PHE A 110 -21.70 6.14 -0.89
CA PHE A 110 -22.02 5.76 0.50
C PHE A 110 -23.41 6.18 1.01
N VAL A 111 -24.21 6.83 0.17
CA VAL A 111 -25.62 7.12 0.48
C VAL A 111 -26.48 5.89 0.23
N SER A 112 -27.50 5.60 1.05
CA SER A 112 -28.50 4.55 0.74
C SER A 112 -29.62 5.08 -0.18
N GLU A 113 -30.48 4.21 -0.71
CA GLU A 113 -31.66 4.64 -1.51
C GLU A 113 -32.58 5.60 -0.71
N ASP A 114 -32.89 5.26 0.53
CA ASP A 114 -33.76 6.10 1.37
C ASP A 114 -33.14 7.44 1.71
N GLU A 115 -31.84 7.43 2.02
CA GLU A 115 -31.08 8.65 2.32
C GLU A 115 -30.96 9.55 1.09
N PHE A 116 -30.73 8.96 -0.09
CA PHE A 116 -30.67 9.69 -1.36
C PHE A 116 -32.00 10.39 -1.64
N ARG A 117 -33.11 9.65 -1.56
CA ARG A 117 -34.47 10.21 -1.75
C ARG A 117 -34.79 11.28 -0.72
N ALA A 118 -34.49 11.05 0.55
CA ALA A 118 -34.73 12.02 1.61
C ALA A 118 -33.93 13.31 1.40
N PHE A 119 -32.65 13.18 1.01
CA PHE A 119 -31.77 14.31 0.72
C PHE A 119 -32.35 15.20 -0.39
N PHE A 120 -32.66 14.65 -1.56
CA PHE A 120 -33.16 15.46 -2.69
C PHE A 120 -34.60 15.96 -2.48
N ARG A 121 -35.43 15.24 -1.71
CA ARG A 121 -36.77 15.71 -1.32
C ARG A 121 -36.72 17.00 -0.51
N ALA A 122 -35.68 17.23 0.31
CA ALA A 122 -35.53 18.48 1.05
C ALA A 122 -35.47 19.71 0.12
N PHE A 123 -34.95 19.54 -1.10
CA PHE A 123 -34.88 20.56 -2.15
C PHE A 123 -36.16 20.64 -2.99
N GLY A 124 -37.15 19.78 -2.75
CA GLY A 124 -38.38 19.68 -3.55
C GLY A 124 -38.24 18.83 -4.81
N LEU A 125 -37.22 17.96 -4.87
CA LEU A 125 -36.93 17.12 -6.04
C LEU A 125 -37.39 15.69 -5.79
N ALA A 126 -38.01 15.07 -6.80
CA ALA A 126 -38.47 13.68 -6.77
C ALA A 126 -37.39 12.67 -7.22
N TRP A 127 -36.12 13.08 -7.18
CA TRP A 127 -34.98 12.31 -7.63
C TRP A 127 -34.78 11.03 -6.80
N LYS A 128 -34.40 9.95 -7.47
CA LYS A 128 -34.11 8.63 -6.89
C LYS A 128 -32.77 8.12 -7.39
N ARG A 129 -32.23 7.05 -6.80
CA ARG A 129 -31.05 6.42 -7.39
C ARG A 129 -31.46 5.73 -8.68
N GLY A 130 -30.72 6.01 -9.73
CA GLY A 130 -30.78 5.29 -10.98
C GLY A 130 -29.79 4.12 -10.99
N ALA A 131 -29.47 3.68 -12.19
CA ALA A 131 -28.52 2.61 -12.42
C ALA A 131 -27.11 2.97 -11.93
N TYR A 132 -26.37 1.96 -11.47
CA TYR A 132 -24.97 2.08 -11.08
C TYR A 132 -24.11 1.22 -12.01
N HIS A 133 -23.36 1.86 -12.90
CA HIS A 133 -22.49 1.15 -13.84
C HIS A 133 -21.42 2.09 -14.41
N ARG A 134 -20.46 1.51 -15.14
CA ARG A 134 -19.51 2.27 -15.94
C ARG A 134 -20.00 2.32 -17.38
N GLU A 135 -19.97 3.50 -17.96
CA GLU A 135 -20.33 3.74 -19.36
C GLU A 135 -19.65 5.02 -19.86
N THR A 136 -19.60 5.20 -21.18
CA THR A 136 -19.25 6.48 -21.81
C THR A 136 -20.49 7.36 -21.91
N PHE A 137 -20.48 8.49 -21.21
CA PHE A 137 -21.58 9.45 -21.24
C PHE A 137 -21.21 10.65 -22.09
N TYR A 138 -22.20 11.23 -22.75
CA TYR A 138 -22.05 12.29 -23.73
C TYR A 138 -22.64 13.60 -23.19
N VAL A 139 -21.97 14.70 -23.50
CA VAL A 139 -22.45 16.04 -23.13
C VAL A 139 -23.81 16.30 -23.79
N ASN A 140 -24.76 16.80 -23.02
CA ASN A 140 -26.09 17.12 -23.49
C ASN A 140 -26.15 18.61 -23.87
N SER A 141 -26.00 18.91 -25.16
CA SER A 141 -26.02 20.29 -25.68
C SER A 141 -27.33 21.05 -25.42
N ALA A 142 -28.42 20.36 -25.06
CA ALA A 142 -29.67 20.97 -24.65
C ALA A 142 -29.65 21.54 -23.21
N ASN A 143 -28.70 21.12 -22.37
CA ASN A 143 -28.56 21.65 -21.01
C ASN A 143 -27.85 23.00 -21.02
N VAL A 144 -28.35 23.95 -20.22
CA VAL A 144 -27.87 25.34 -20.21
C VAL A 144 -26.42 25.46 -19.75
N VAL A 145 -25.97 24.66 -18.77
CA VAL A 145 -24.58 24.66 -18.29
C VAL A 145 -23.67 24.07 -19.35
N ALA A 146 -24.06 22.92 -19.94
CA ALA A 146 -23.31 22.30 -21.03
C ALA A 146 -23.14 23.25 -22.23
N LYS A 147 -24.23 23.89 -22.65
CA LYS A 147 -24.23 24.85 -23.77
C LYS A 147 -23.33 26.06 -23.53
N ALA A 148 -23.24 26.54 -22.29
CA ALA A 148 -22.40 27.67 -21.91
C ALA A 148 -20.90 27.32 -21.79
N ASN A 149 -20.55 26.03 -21.73
CA ASN A 149 -19.21 25.57 -21.39
C ASN A 149 -18.63 24.62 -22.46
N PRO A 150 -18.13 25.15 -23.60
CA PRO A 150 -17.59 24.33 -24.69
C PRO A 150 -16.30 23.58 -24.32
N LEU A 151 -15.67 23.91 -23.18
CA LEU A 151 -14.48 23.22 -22.66
C LEU A 151 -14.79 21.91 -21.92
N LEU A 152 -16.08 21.60 -21.71
CA LEU A 152 -16.49 20.29 -21.23
C LEU A 152 -16.16 19.22 -22.28
N ALA A 153 -15.75 18.04 -21.82
CA ALA A 153 -15.49 16.93 -22.71
C ALA A 153 -16.77 16.55 -23.46
N THR A 154 -16.67 16.29 -24.77
CA THR A 154 -17.83 15.86 -25.57
C THR A 154 -18.40 14.52 -25.09
N SER A 155 -17.53 13.67 -24.53
CA SER A 155 -17.89 12.47 -23.79
C SER A 155 -16.75 12.05 -22.87
N TYR A 156 -17.04 11.26 -21.83
CA TYR A 156 -16.01 10.51 -21.10
C TYR A 156 -16.59 9.28 -20.40
N SER A 157 -15.73 8.29 -20.17
CA SER A 157 -16.07 7.05 -19.46
C SER A 157 -15.99 7.26 -17.95
N MET A 158 -17.12 7.13 -17.26
CA MET A 158 -17.20 7.21 -15.80
C MET A 158 -17.89 6.01 -15.18
N LYS A 159 -17.44 5.56 -14.00
CA LYS A 159 -18.25 4.67 -13.16
C LYS A 159 -19.13 5.55 -12.30
N ALA A 160 -20.43 5.53 -12.53
CA ALA A 160 -21.34 6.47 -11.91
C ALA A 160 -22.61 5.83 -11.36
N LEU A 161 -23.07 6.36 -10.23
CA LEU A 161 -24.44 6.18 -9.76
C LEU A 161 -25.31 7.25 -10.42
N GLN A 162 -26.25 6.88 -11.27
CA GLN A 162 -27.13 7.83 -11.94
C GLN A 162 -28.24 8.34 -11.02
N VAL A 163 -28.84 9.48 -11.39
CA VAL A 163 -30.07 10.00 -10.81
C VAL A 163 -31.23 9.66 -11.73
N ASP A 164 -32.28 9.05 -11.20
CA ASP A 164 -33.54 8.79 -11.91
C ASP A 164 -34.63 9.81 -11.52
N GLY A 165 -35.66 9.95 -12.35
CA GLY A 165 -36.75 10.90 -12.18
C GLY A 165 -36.38 12.32 -12.59
N ILE A 166 -35.49 12.46 -13.57
CA ILE A 166 -35.05 13.76 -14.09
C ILE A 166 -35.72 14.09 -15.42
N SER A 167 -35.86 15.38 -15.72
CA SER A 167 -36.21 15.82 -17.08
C SER A 167 -34.95 15.89 -17.96
N PRO A 168 -35.05 15.67 -19.28
CA PRO A 168 -33.88 15.69 -20.18
C PRO A 168 -33.05 16.98 -20.17
N SER A 169 -33.67 18.13 -19.87
CA SER A 169 -32.95 19.41 -19.78
C SER A 169 -32.08 19.53 -18.53
N MET A 170 -32.29 18.69 -17.51
CA MET A 170 -31.48 18.69 -16.28
C MET A 170 -30.13 17.97 -16.46
N ALA A 171 -30.03 17.02 -17.37
CA ALA A 171 -28.81 16.24 -17.57
C ALA A 171 -27.72 17.07 -18.26
N ILE A 172 -26.54 17.21 -17.65
CA ILE A 172 -25.33 17.79 -18.28
C ILE A 172 -24.64 16.72 -19.13
N TYR A 173 -24.53 15.50 -18.61
CA TYR A 173 -24.07 14.32 -19.35
C TYR A 173 -25.17 13.26 -19.30
N LYS A 174 -25.38 12.54 -20.39
CA LYS A 174 -26.38 11.48 -20.52
C LYS A 174 -25.81 10.28 -21.29
N GLU A 175 -26.48 9.14 -21.22
CA GLU A 175 -26.12 7.98 -22.05
C GLU A 175 -26.18 8.34 -23.54
N ASN A 176 -25.60 7.49 -24.39
CA ASN A 176 -25.66 7.65 -25.84
C ASN A 176 -27.11 7.98 -26.28
N PRO A 177 -27.34 8.95 -27.18
CA PRO A 177 -28.68 9.27 -27.69
C PRO A 177 -29.50 8.07 -28.18
N ASN A 178 -28.84 6.99 -28.59
CA ASN A 178 -29.46 5.74 -29.03
C ASN A 178 -29.82 4.79 -27.88
N ALA A 179 -29.46 5.10 -26.63
CA ALA A 179 -29.80 4.30 -25.47
C ALA A 179 -31.30 4.40 -25.14
N THR A 180 -31.89 3.27 -24.75
CA THR A 180 -33.33 3.16 -24.45
C THR A 180 -33.70 3.67 -23.04
N ARG A 181 -32.70 3.98 -22.20
CA ARG A 181 -32.90 4.38 -20.81
C ARG A 181 -33.07 5.91 -20.71
N PHE A 182 -34.27 6.36 -21.01
CA PHE A 182 -34.64 7.76 -20.80
C PHE A 182 -34.98 8.01 -19.32
N GLY A 183 -34.65 9.21 -18.82
CA GLY A 183 -35.08 9.66 -17.49
C GLY A 183 -34.06 9.50 -16.36
N GLN A 184 -32.85 9.03 -16.66
CA GLN A 184 -31.73 9.03 -15.72
C GLN A 184 -30.44 9.63 -16.33
N ALA A 185 -29.55 10.13 -15.46
CA ALA A 185 -28.22 10.61 -15.87
C ALA A 185 -27.22 10.64 -14.72
N PRO A 186 -25.90 10.49 -15.00
CA PRO A 186 -24.85 10.55 -13.97
C PRO A 186 -24.54 11.98 -13.51
N VAL A 187 -24.81 12.99 -14.34
CA VAL A 187 -24.50 14.38 -14.04
C VAL A 187 -25.71 15.24 -14.36
N VAL A 188 -26.29 15.85 -13.33
CA VAL A 188 -27.53 16.62 -13.44
C VAL A 188 -27.43 17.95 -12.70
N ILE A 189 -28.16 18.95 -13.19
CA ILE A 189 -28.39 20.21 -12.50
C ILE A 189 -29.78 20.74 -12.81
N THR A 190 -30.45 21.27 -11.80
CA THR A 190 -31.76 21.90 -11.95
C THR A 190 -31.89 23.15 -11.08
N LYS A 191 -32.86 24.01 -11.43
CA LYS A 191 -33.23 25.16 -10.62
C LYS A 191 -34.16 24.75 -9.48
N VAL A 192 -34.04 25.41 -8.34
CA VAL A 192 -34.90 25.27 -7.16
C VAL A 192 -35.22 26.63 -6.54
N GLY A 193 -36.41 26.74 -5.93
CA GLY A 193 -36.86 27.97 -5.27
C GLY A 193 -37.21 29.11 -6.24
N SER A 194 -37.74 30.20 -5.69
CA SER A 194 -38.14 31.40 -6.46
C SER A 194 -36.94 32.27 -6.87
N ALA A 195 -35.81 32.17 -6.15
CA ALA A 195 -34.61 32.96 -6.39
C ALA A 195 -33.66 32.35 -7.44
N ASN A 196 -34.12 31.38 -8.25
CA ASN A 196 -33.33 30.70 -9.29
C ASN A 196 -32.05 30.00 -8.77
N GLY A 197 -32.02 29.54 -7.52
CA GLY A 197 -30.88 28.76 -7.04
C GLY A 197 -30.82 27.38 -7.69
N ARG A 198 -29.73 26.66 -7.46
CA ARG A 198 -29.41 25.43 -8.21
C ARG A 198 -29.07 24.27 -7.30
N VAL A 199 -29.53 23.08 -7.70
CA VAL A 199 -29.13 21.80 -7.09
C VAL A 199 -28.57 20.92 -8.18
N GLY A 200 -27.34 20.45 -7.98
CA GLY A 200 -26.64 19.54 -8.87
C GLY A 200 -26.29 18.23 -8.20
N TYR A 201 -26.01 17.23 -9.03
CA TYR A 201 -25.46 15.95 -8.60
C TYR A 201 -24.44 15.44 -9.63
N ILE A 202 -23.32 14.92 -9.13
CA ILE A 202 -22.26 14.27 -9.90
C ILE A 202 -22.05 12.87 -9.33
N GLY A 203 -22.45 11.87 -10.11
CA GLY A 203 -22.50 10.47 -9.70
C GLY A 203 -21.21 9.67 -9.85
N ASP A 204 -20.16 10.29 -10.39
CA ASP A 204 -18.84 9.69 -10.59
C ASP A 204 -18.25 9.21 -9.24
N VAL A 205 -18.06 7.90 -9.11
CA VAL A 205 -17.53 7.25 -7.91
C VAL A 205 -16.01 7.08 -7.92
N ASN A 206 -15.35 7.41 -9.03
CA ASN A 206 -13.93 7.17 -9.27
C ASN A 206 -13.12 8.46 -9.44
N ASP A 207 -13.78 9.62 -9.39
CA ASP A 207 -13.16 10.94 -9.45
C ASP A 207 -12.30 11.06 -10.72
N GLU A 208 -12.92 10.81 -11.87
CA GLU A 208 -12.27 10.95 -13.16
C GLU A 208 -11.98 12.43 -13.45
N ALA A 209 -10.80 12.72 -13.99
CA ALA A 209 -10.32 14.09 -14.20
C ALA A 209 -11.31 15.04 -14.94
N PRO A 210 -12.14 14.59 -15.90
CA PRO A 210 -13.15 15.46 -16.50
C PRO A 210 -14.20 16.00 -15.52
N SER A 211 -14.46 15.30 -14.40
CA SER A 211 -15.45 15.69 -13.38
C SER A 211 -15.08 17.02 -12.70
N ASP A 212 -13.79 17.33 -12.53
CA ASP A 212 -13.33 18.63 -11.99
C ASP A 212 -13.86 19.81 -12.81
N LYS A 213 -13.82 19.70 -14.15
CA LYS A 213 -14.32 20.75 -15.05
C LYS A 213 -15.83 20.94 -14.94
N ILE A 214 -16.57 19.91 -14.54
CA ILE A 214 -18.02 19.99 -14.33
C ILE A 214 -18.33 20.82 -13.09
N TYR A 215 -17.63 20.61 -11.97
CA TYR A 215 -17.78 21.47 -10.80
C TYR A 215 -17.48 22.93 -11.15
N LEU A 216 -16.37 23.17 -11.87
CA LEU A 216 -16.01 24.52 -12.32
C LEU A 216 -17.09 25.11 -13.24
N ALA A 217 -17.64 24.35 -14.19
CA ALA A 217 -18.70 24.82 -15.07
C ALA A 217 -19.99 25.17 -14.31
N ILE A 218 -20.39 24.35 -13.34
CA ILE A 218 -21.61 24.57 -12.53
C ILE A 218 -21.49 25.84 -11.69
N PHE A 219 -20.31 26.10 -11.12
CA PHE A 219 -20.03 27.31 -10.34
C PHE A 219 -19.61 28.51 -11.20
N GLU A 220 -19.74 28.41 -12.53
CA GLU A 220 -19.42 29.51 -13.47
C GLU A 220 -17.94 29.97 -13.35
N MET A 221 -17.07 29.01 -13.06
CA MET A 221 -15.62 29.15 -12.89
C MET A 221 -14.81 28.62 -14.07
N LEU A 222 -15.43 27.99 -15.06
CA LEU A 222 -14.71 27.47 -16.20
C LEU A 222 -14.55 28.58 -17.24
N ASP A 223 -13.43 29.31 -17.21
CA ASP A 223 -13.21 30.39 -18.19
C ASP A 223 -12.83 29.80 -19.55
N ALA A 224 -13.40 30.36 -20.62
CA ALA A 224 -12.93 30.14 -21.98
C ALA A 224 -11.57 30.83 -22.28
N SER A 225 -11.06 31.65 -21.35
CA SER A 225 -10.06 32.70 -21.61
C SER A 225 -8.59 32.25 -21.70
N THR A 226 -8.28 30.96 -21.78
CA THR A 226 -6.90 30.51 -22.09
C THR A 226 -6.62 30.34 -23.57
N ASN A 227 -7.62 30.46 -24.46
CA ASN A 227 -7.37 30.68 -25.88
C ASN A 227 -7.35 32.18 -26.16
N ALA A 228 -6.23 32.83 -25.82
CA ALA A 228 -5.89 34.08 -26.46
C ALA A 228 -5.90 33.85 -27.97
N GLN A 229 -6.70 34.65 -28.68
CA GLN A 229 -6.69 34.74 -30.13
C GLN A 229 -5.25 34.96 -30.61
N VAL A 230 -4.64 33.92 -31.16
CA VAL A 230 -3.60 34.11 -32.17
C VAL A 230 -4.35 34.48 -33.43
N SER A 231 -4.41 35.77 -33.74
CA SER A 231 -4.85 36.25 -35.04
C SER A 231 -4.03 35.52 -36.12
N PRO A 232 -4.65 34.96 -37.17
CA PRO A 232 -3.88 34.39 -38.27
C PRO A 232 -3.06 35.51 -38.94
N PRO A 233 -1.83 35.22 -39.40
CA PRO A 233 -1.05 36.19 -40.15
C PRO A 233 -1.82 36.59 -41.42
N PRO A 234 -1.81 37.88 -41.79
CA PRO A 234 -2.40 38.30 -43.05
C PRO A 234 -1.56 37.72 -44.20
N ASN A 235 -2.25 37.16 -45.19
CA ASN A 235 -1.73 36.57 -46.43
C ASN A 235 -1.34 35.09 -46.37
N ALA A 236 -2.36 34.22 -46.43
CA ALA A 236 -2.24 32.97 -47.17
C ALA A 236 -3.40 32.91 -48.16
N VAL A 237 -3.05 32.89 -49.45
CA VAL A 237 -3.96 32.73 -50.58
C VAL A 237 -4.58 31.33 -50.50
N PRO A 238 -5.90 31.15 -50.75
CA PRO A 238 -6.53 29.84 -50.66
C PRO A 238 -6.17 28.98 -51.88
N GLU A 239 -5.57 27.82 -51.65
CA GLU A 239 -5.54 26.74 -52.65
C GLU A 239 -6.89 26.01 -52.67
N GLU A 240 -7.41 25.79 -53.88
CA GLU A 240 -8.69 25.14 -54.14
C GLU A 240 -8.69 23.65 -53.74
N PRO A 241 -9.86 23.10 -53.35
CA PRO A 241 -9.97 21.70 -52.98
C PRO A 241 -9.91 20.80 -54.22
N VAL A 242 -8.90 19.95 -54.29
CA VAL A 242 -8.84 18.85 -55.25
C VAL A 242 -9.92 17.82 -54.88
N VAL A 243 -10.90 17.68 -55.77
CA VAL A 243 -11.94 16.65 -55.70
C VAL A 243 -11.32 15.31 -56.11
N MET A 244 -11.16 14.39 -55.16
CA MET A 244 -10.79 13.00 -55.43
C MET A 244 -11.99 12.23 -55.97
N THR A 245 -11.86 11.59 -57.12
CA THR A 245 -12.94 10.79 -57.73
C THR A 245 -12.77 9.30 -57.42
N MET A 246 -13.89 8.58 -57.39
CA MET A 246 -13.99 7.14 -57.11
C MET A 246 -13.20 6.21 -58.06
N ALA A 247 -12.55 6.73 -59.10
CA ALA A 247 -11.71 5.95 -60.02
C ALA A 247 -10.33 5.58 -59.45
N ASP A 248 -9.87 6.26 -58.39
CA ASP A 248 -8.53 6.06 -57.81
C ASP A 248 -8.44 4.86 -56.83
N LEU A 249 -9.56 4.19 -56.54
CA LEU A 249 -9.65 3.14 -55.51
C LEU A 249 -9.34 1.73 -56.01
N PHE A 250 -9.27 1.47 -57.32
CA PHE A 250 -9.00 0.13 -57.86
C PHE A 250 -8.15 0.17 -59.13
N GLY A 251 -6.83 0.23 -58.96
CA GLY A 251 -5.87 0.11 -60.06
C GLY A 251 -4.59 -0.59 -59.61
N ALA A 252 -4.48 -1.88 -59.91
CA ALA A 252 -3.26 -2.65 -59.74
C ALA A 252 -2.26 -2.31 -60.86
N SER A 253 -1.07 -1.78 -60.53
CA SER A 253 0.17 -2.02 -61.29
C SER A 253 1.40 -1.45 -60.58
N ALA A 254 2.48 -2.22 -60.67
CA ALA A 254 3.87 -2.04 -60.26
C ALA A 254 4.35 -0.61 -59.90
N ARG A 255 4.89 -0.48 -58.68
CA ARG A 255 5.72 0.67 -58.27
C ARG A 255 7.22 0.40 -58.52
N PRO A 256 7.97 1.40 -59.03
CA PRO A 256 9.42 1.35 -59.12
C PRO A 256 10.06 1.66 -57.76
N THR A 257 11.05 0.85 -57.37
CA THR A 257 11.93 1.05 -56.22
C THR A 257 12.76 2.32 -56.38
N ARG A 258 12.47 3.34 -55.57
CA ARG A 258 13.35 4.49 -55.34
C ARG A 258 14.06 4.29 -54.01
N ALA A 259 15.37 4.05 -54.08
CA ALA A 259 16.23 3.83 -52.92
C ALA A 259 16.27 5.08 -52.03
N ALA A 260 15.98 4.89 -50.75
CA ALA A 260 16.27 5.84 -49.68
C ALA A 260 17.70 5.58 -49.15
N PRO A 261 18.42 6.62 -48.69
CA PRO A 261 19.77 6.46 -48.18
C PRO A 261 19.75 5.71 -46.85
N SER A 262 20.34 4.52 -46.81
CA SER A 262 20.58 3.77 -45.58
C SER A 262 21.68 4.44 -44.77
N VAL A 263 21.30 5.21 -43.74
CA VAL A 263 22.23 5.58 -42.67
C VAL A 263 22.26 4.41 -41.69
N ASP A 264 23.35 3.67 -41.73
CA ASP A 264 23.64 2.47 -40.92
C ASP A 264 23.94 2.87 -39.46
N ALA A 265 22.94 3.36 -38.73
CA ALA A 265 23.04 3.69 -37.30
C ALA A 265 23.08 2.44 -36.39
N SER A 266 22.76 1.26 -36.95
CA SER A 266 22.77 -0.03 -36.23
C SER A 266 24.18 -0.55 -35.93
N LYS A 267 25.16 -0.27 -36.80
CA LYS A 267 26.54 -0.74 -36.60
C LYS A 267 27.32 0.01 -35.53
N THR A 268 26.95 1.26 -35.23
CA THR A 268 27.70 2.08 -34.24
C THR A 268 27.31 1.78 -32.79
N LEU A 269 26.13 1.20 -32.54
CA LEU A 269 25.68 0.85 -31.19
C LEU A 269 26.18 -0.52 -30.70
N LYS A 270 26.39 -1.49 -31.60
CA LYS A 270 26.88 -2.84 -31.23
C LYS A 270 28.31 -2.86 -30.67
N ALA A 271 29.11 -1.83 -30.90
CA ALA A 271 30.51 -1.79 -30.45
C ALA A 271 30.70 -1.47 -28.95
N SER A 272 29.63 -1.10 -28.23
CA SER A 272 29.75 -0.53 -26.88
C SER A 272 29.31 -1.48 -25.74
N PHE A 273 28.61 -2.56 -26.05
CA PHE A 273 28.12 -3.50 -25.03
C PHE A 273 29.18 -4.57 -24.75
N ASN A 274 30.11 -4.24 -23.88
CA ASN A 274 31.04 -5.21 -23.32
C ASN A 274 30.23 -6.12 -22.37
N MET A 275 29.95 -7.37 -22.78
CA MET A 275 29.16 -8.39 -22.03
C MET A 275 29.82 -8.84 -20.71
N ALA A 276 30.75 -8.06 -20.16
CA ALA A 276 31.35 -8.29 -18.86
C ALA A 276 30.27 -8.32 -17.76
N THR A 277 30.53 -9.10 -16.72
CA THR A 277 29.69 -9.28 -15.54
C THR A 277 29.01 -7.98 -15.08
N ARG A 278 27.68 -8.01 -15.08
CA ARG A 278 26.80 -6.92 -14.70
C ARG A 278 27.06 -6.48 -13.25
N SER A 279 27.40 -5.21 -13.05
CA SER A 279 27.60 -4.64 -11.71
C SER A 279 26.32 -3.93 -11.28
N ILE A 280 25.63 -4.46 -10.27
CA ILE A 280 24.42 -3.84 -9.72
C ILE A 280 24.83 -2.62 -8.90
N ALA A 281 24.32 -1.44 -9.27
CA ALA A 281 24.49 -0.24 -8.48
C ALA A 281 23.57 -0.26 -7.27
N PHE A 282 24.15 0.06 -6.13
CA PHE A 282 23.43 0.25 -4.87
C PHE A 282 23.27 1.75 -4.61
N GLY A 283 22.07 2.16 -4.23
CA GLY A 283 21.79 3.51 -3.78
C GLY A 283 22.45 3.83 -2.43
N PRO A 284 22.32 5.07 -1.93
CA PRO A 284 22.91 5.50 -0.65
C PRO A 284 22.46 4.65 0.56
N ASN A 285 21.30 3.98 0.45
CA ASN A 285 20.75 3.11 1.49
C ASN A 285 21.21 1.65 1.37
N GLY A 286 22.15 1.34 0.46
CA GLY A 286 22.59 -0.04 0.20
C GLY A 286 21.52 -0.90 -0.47
N LEU A 287 20.46 -0.30 -1.01
CA LEU A 287 19.41 -0.98 -1.78
C LEU A 287 19.76 -1.00 -3.27
N PRO A 288 19.40 -2.06 -4.01
CA PRO A 288 19.61 -2.11 -5.46
C PRO A 288 18.79 -1.02 -6.15
N THR A 289 19.26 -0.50 -7.27
CA THR A 289 18.46 0.41 -8.10
C THR A 289 17.44 -0.36 -8.94
N LEU A 290 16.17 0.02 -8.88
CA LEU A 290 15.10 -0.47 -9.76
C LEU A 290 14.61 0.70 -10.62
N ILE A 291 14.55 0.50 -11.94
CA ILE A 291 14.01 1.52 -12.85
C ILE A 291 12.50 1.34 -12.95
N LEU A 292 11.76 2.43 -12.76
CA LEU A 292 10.31 2.47 -13.00
C LEU A 292 10.06 3.34 -14.24
N ALA A 293 9.65 2.72 -15.35
CA ALA A 293 9.46 3.39 -16.63
C ALA A 293 7.99 3.79 -16.85
N ALA A 294 7.72 5.10 -16.75
CA ALA A 294 6.40 5.72 -16.90
C ALA A 294 6.44 6.78 -18.03
N LEU A 295 6.54 6.33 -19.29
CA LEU A 295 6.86 7.19 -20.44
C LEU A 295 5.69 8.05 -20.94
N ASN A 296 4.47 7.84 -20.44
CA ASN A 296 3.29 8.60 -20.87
C ASN A 296 2.23 8.78 -19.77
N GLY A 297 2.50 8.27 -18.56
CA GLY A 297 1.51 8.10 -17.52
C GLY A 297 1.50 9.26 -16.51
N PRO A 298 0.33 9.69 -16.04
CA PRO A 298 0.24 10.54 -14.87
C PRO A 298 0.71 9.74 -13.65
N ILE A 299 1.96 9.93 -13.24
CA ILE A 299 2.59 9.27 -12.08
C ILE A 299 1.69 9.35 -10.84
N LEU A 300 0.96 10.45 -10.66
CA LEU A 300 -0.01 10.62 -9.57
C LEU A 300 -1.15 9.57 -9.60
N ALA A 301 -1.65 9.21 -10.78
CA ALA A 301 -2.68 8.17 -10.90
C ALA A 301 -2.11 6.78 -10.59
N LEU A 302 -0.83 6.57 -10.95
CA LEU A 302 -0.12 5.33 -10.66
C LEU A 302 0.10 5.20 -9.15
N GLU A 303 0.57 6.26 -8.50
CA GLU A 303 0.72 6.34 -7.05
C GLU A 303 -0.59 6.15 -6.31
N ARG A 304 -1.71 6.63 -6.85
CA ARG A 304 -3.04 6.40 -6.25
C ARG A 304 -3.47 4.94 -6.36
N THR A 305 -3.40 4.38 -7.57
CA THR A 305 -4.00 3.08 -7.88
C THR A 305 -3.12 1.92 -7.41
N PHE A 306 -1.79 2.09 -7.48
CA PHE A 306 -0.79 1.06 -7.16
C PHE A 306 0.08 1.47 -5.96
N SER A 307 -0.47 2.31 -5.06
CA SER A 307 0.24 2.86 -3.89
C SER A 307 1.01 1.81 -3.08
N HIS A 308 0.37 0.68 -2.79
CA HIS A 308 0.93 -0.43 -2.01
C HIS A 308 2.01 -1.21 -2.76
N GLN A 309 1.89 -1.38 -4.09
CA GLN A 309 2.97 -1.93 -4.90
C GLN A 309 4.19 -1.01 -4.86
N LEU A 310 3.99 0.30 -5.12
CA LEU A 310 5.09 1.27 -5.13
C LEU A 310 5.74 1.43 -3.75
N ALA A 311 4.94 1.47 -2.68
CA ALA A 311 5.45 1.49 -1.30
C ALA A 311 6.36 0.27 -1.05
N ARG A 312 5.87 -0.93 -1.40
CA ARG A 312 6.65 -2.16 -1.22
C ARG A 312 7.91 -2.20 -2.08
N LEU A 313 7.88 -1.68 -3.29
CA LEU A 313 9.08 -1.58 -4.12
C LEU A 313 10.09 -0.58 -3.54
N ARG A 314 9.66 0.57 -3.00
CA ARG A 314 10.54 1.55 -2.32
C ARG A 314 11.19 0.97 -1.05
N GLU A 315 10.52 0.04 -0.38
CA GLU A 315 11.09 -0.68 0.77
C GLU A 315 12.21 -1.64 0.35
N LYS A 316 12.17 -2.18 -0.88
CA LYS A 316 13.09 -3.23 -1.34
C LYS A 316 14.14 -2.75 -2.35
N ALA A 317 13.95 -1.59 -2.96
CA ALA A 317 14.83 -1.02 -3.97
C ALA A 317 14.80 0.50 -3.95
N ASN A 318 15.90 1.11 -4.41
CA ASN A 318 15.93 2.52 -4.75
C ASN A 318 15.22 2.73 -6.10
N LEU A 319 14.02 3.32 -6.07
CA LEU A 319 13.22 3.55 -7.28
C LEU A 319 13.74 4.75 -8.08
N ASP A 320 14.21 4.48 -9.28
CA ASP A 320 14.61 5.48 -10.28
C ASP A 320 13.50 5.64 -11.30
N ILE A 321 12.69 6.69 -11.15
CA ILE A 321 11.51 6.92 -11.99
C ILE A 321 11.95 7.64 -13.27
N VAL A 322 11.68 7.01 -14.40
CA VAL A 322 12.05 7.49 -15.73
C VAL A 322 10.78 7.81 -16.53
N CYS A 323 10.71 9.04 -17.05
CA CYS A 323 9.50 9.55 -17.70
C CYS A 323 9.70 9.84 -19.18
N THR A 324 10.94 9.76 -19.68
CA THR A 324 11.25 10.05 -21.08
C THR A 324 12.00 8.89 -21.73
N ARG A 325 11.87 8.80 -23.06
CA ARG A 325 12.58 7.81 -23.87
C ARG A 325 14.09 7.88 -23.65
N GLY A 326 14.67 9.08 -23.78
CA GLY A 326 16.12 9.28 -23.72
C GLY A 326 16.72 8.92 -22.35
N GLU A 327 16.01 9.21 -21.26
CA GLU A 327 16.40 8.76 -19.93
C GLU A 327 16.39 7.22 -19.84
N LEU A 328 15.37 6.55 -20.38
CA LEU A 328 15.29 5.10 -20.32
C LEU A 328 16.39 4.43 -21.14
N GLU A 329 16.68 4.96 -22.34
CA GLU A 329 17.82 4.53 -23.16
C GLU A 329 19.13 4.67 -22.38
N GLN A 330 19.37 5.81 -21.73
CA GLN A 330 20.56 6.04 -20.92
C GLN A 330 20.69 5.04 -19.77
N ARG A 331 19.59 4.73 -19.06
CA ARG A 331 19.62 3.80 -17.93
C ARG A 331 19.78 2.34 -18.36
N LEU A 332 19.21 1.96 -19.50
CA LEU A 332 19.43 0.65 -20.13
C LEU A 332 20.91 0.44 -20.48
N CYS A 333 21.55 1.45 -21.07
CA CYS A 333 22.98 1.43 -21.41
C CYS A 333 23.90 1.39 -20.18
N ALA A 334 23.52 2.03 -19.08
CA ALA A 334 24.31 2.00 -17.84
C ALA A 334 24.35 0.59 -17.19
N ASN A 335 23.35 -0.24 -17.47
CA ASN A 335 23.23 -1.65 -17.06
C ASN A 335 23.48 -1.91 -15.56
N ASN A 336 23.08 -0.96 -14.71
CA ASN A 336 23.37 -0.96 -13.28
C ASN A 336 22.14 -1.15 -12.38
N SER A 337 20.96 -1.36 -12.95
CA SER A 337 19.74 -1.67 -12.20
C SER A 337 19.56 -3.16 -11.99
N ILE A 338 18.78 -3.59 -10.99
CA ILE A 338 18.43 -5.00 -10.82
C ILE A 338 17.33 -5.44 -11.80
N GLY A 339 16.38 -4.53 -12.07
CA GLY A 339 15.28 -4.75 -12.99
C GLY A 339 14.65 -3.45 -13.50
N ILE A 340 13.67 -3.60 -14.39
CA ILE A 340 12.87 -2.53 -14.98
C ILE A 340 11.40 -2.89 -14.78
N TYR A 341 10.64 -1.99 -14.18
CA TYR A 341 9.18 -2.08 -14.08
C TYR A 341 8.53 -1.08 -15.04
N ILE A 342 7.95 -1.59 -16.12
CA ILE A 342 7.22 -0.81 -17.14
C ILE A 342 5.77 -0.70 -16.68
N VAL A 343 5.34 0.54 -16.38
CA VAL A 343 4.08 0.78 -15.65
C VAL A 343 2.98 1.44 -16.48
N ASP A 344 3.27 1.86 -17.71
CA ASP A 344 2.29 2.46 -18.61
C ASP A 344 2.49 2.05 -20.07
N GLY A 345 1.51 2.37 -20.92
CA GLY A 345 1.54 2.09 -22.34
C GLY A 345 2.33 3.12 -23.16
N GLY A 346 3.06 4.04 -22.52
CA GLY A 346 3.94 4.97 -23.23
C GLY A 346 5.01 4.24 -24.02
N ILE A 347 5.50 3.11 -23.50
CA ILE A 347 6.43 2.23 -24.21
C ILE A 347 5.88 1.71 -25.55
N LEU A 348 4.55 1.61 -25.70
CA LEU A 348 3.88 1.05 -26.87
C LEU A 348 3.69 2.07 -28.01
N LYS A 349 4.10 3.33 -27.81
CA LYS A 349 4.01 4.36 -28.86
C LYS A 349 5.05 4.07 -29.96
N ALA A 350 4.70 4.39 -31.20
CA ALA A 350 5.58 4.24 -32.36
C ALA A 350 6.95 4.92 -32.16
N GLU A 351 6.98 6.08 -31.50
CA GLU A 351 8.21 6.81 -31.18
C GLU A 351 9.12 6.12 -30.15
N ASN A 352 8.64 5.08 -29.46
CA ASN A 352 9.36 4.35 -28.41
C ASN A 352 9.73 2.92 -28.81
N THR A 353 9.34 2.44 -29.99
CA THR A 353 9.65 1.07 -30.48
C THR A 353 11.16 0.79 -30.58
N GLY A 354 11.97 1.84 -30.76
CA GLY A 354 13.43 1.75 -30.71
C GLY A 354 14.00 1.28 -29.35
N LEU A 355 13.20 1.32 -28.27
CA LEU A 355 13.57 0.78 -26.97
C LEU A 355 13.47 -0.75 -26.89
N TYR A 356 12.69 -1.40 -27.76
CA TYR A 356 12.43 -2.85 -27.62
C TYR A 356 13.71 -3.68 -27.72
N PRO A 357 14.61 -3.46 -28.70
CA PRO A 357 15.88 -4.19 -28.76
C PRO A 357 16.74 -3.98 -27.51
N LEU A 358 16.75 -2.77 -26.94
CA LEU A 358 17.52 -2.47 -25.73
C LEU A 358 16.94 -3.20 -24.49
N LEU A 359 15.62 -3.32 -24.39
CA LEU A 359 14.97 -4.10 -23.33
C LEU A 359 15.27 -5.60 -23.47
N VAL A 360 15.33 -6.11 -24.69
CA VAL A 360 15.70 -7.51 -24.99
C VAL A 360 17.16 -7.75 -24.60
N GLU A 361 18.08 -6.91 -25.06
CA GLU A 361 19.51 -6.99 -24.71
C GLU A 361 19.73 -6.92 -23.19
N TYR A 362 19.00 -6.04 -22.50
CA TYR A 362 19.02 -5.93 -21.05
C TYR A 362 18.56 -7.21 -20.36
N ALA A 363 17.46 -7.81 -20.83
CA ALA A 363 16.95 -9.07 -20.30
C ALA A 363 17.94 -10.22 -20.56
N GLU A 364 18.44 -10.36 -21.80
CA GLU A 364 19.43 -11.36 -22.17
C GLU A 364 20.71 -11.30 -21.32
N ALA A 365 21.12 -10.09 -20.93
CA ALA A 365 22.27 -9.83 -20.07
C ALA A 365 22.05 -10.17 -18.58
N GLY A 366 20.86 -10.63 -18.18
CA GLY A 366 20.55 -11.00 -16.79
C GLY A 366 19.61 -10.02 -16.08
N GLY A 367 19.01 -9.08 -16.80
CA GLY A 367 18.01 -8.15 -16.27
C GLY A 367 16.62 -8.76 -16.12
N ALA A 368 15.86 -8.29 -15.13
CA ALA A 368 14.42 -8.55 -15.05
C ALA A 368 13.66 -7.39 -15.69
N VAL A 369 12.84 -7.68 -16.71
CA VAL A 369 11.88 -6.72 -17.28
C VAL A 369 10.49 -7.17 -16.87
N VAL A 370 9.74 -6.33 -16.17
CA VAL A 370 8.37 -6.65 -15.74
C VAL A 370 7.41 -5.58 -16.23
N CYS A 371 6.31 -5.99 -16.85
CA CYS A 371 5.25 -5.11 -17.31
C CYS A 371 4.03 -5.21 -16.37
N GLY A 372 3.49 -4.08 -15.92
CA GLY A 372 2.32 -4.04 -15.03
C GLY A 372 1.78 -2.62 -14.83
N GLY A 373 1.14 -2.33 -13.70
CA GLY A 373 0.53 -1.04 -13.44
C GLY A 373 -0.58 -0.72 -14.45
N PHE A 374 -0.47 0.39 -15.17
CA PHE A 374 -1.39 0.75 -16.27
C PHE A 374 -1.01 0.16 -17.63
N PHE A 375 0.15 -0.51 -17.77
CA PHE A 375 0.55 -1.14 -19.04
C PHE A 375 -0.53 -2.12 -19.56
N PRO A 376 -1.07 -3.06 -18.76
CA PRO A 376 -2.12 -3.98 -19.23
C PRO A 376 -3.38 -3.28 -19.76
N SER A 377 -3.79 -2.17 -19.12
CA SER A 377 -4.99 -1.41 -19.52
C SER A 377 -4.89 -0.79 -20.91
N LEU A 378 -3.67 -0.62 -21.43
CA LEU A 378 -3.39 0.06 -22.70
C LEU A 378 -3.00 -0.90 -23.83
N LEU A 379 -2.98 -2.20 -23.54
CA LEU A 379 -2.76 -3.21 -24.57
C LEU A 379 -3.98 -3.34 -25.50
N ASN A 380 -3.72 -3.78 -26.72
CA ASN A 380 -4.66 -4.38 -27.65
C ASN A 380 -3.91 -5.52 -28.38
N GLU A 381 -4.60 -6.30 -29.19
CA GLU A 381 -3.96 -7.44 -29.89
C GLU A 381 -2.74 -7.00 -30.71
N ASN A 382 -2.84 -5.90 -31.45
CA ASN A 382 -1.76 -5.44 -32.33
C ASN A 382 -0.52 -4.98 -31.57
N ASN A 383 -0.67 -4.09 -30.58
CA ASN A 383 0.48 -3.52 -29.88
C ASN A 383 1.13 -4.53 -28.91
N SER A 384 0.35 -5.47 -28.37
CA SER A 384 0.88 -6.56 -27.55
C SER A 384 1.67 -7.54 -28.42
N ALA A 385 1.12 -7.95 -29.56
CA ALA A 385 1.82 -8.80 -30.52
C ALA A 385 3.16 -8.18 -30.93
N GLU A 386 3.17 -6.89 -31.31
CA GLU A 386 4.40 -6.18 -31.68
C GLU A 386 5.43 -6.13 -30.55
N PHE A 387 5.01 -5.77 -29.33
CA PHE A 387 5.89 -5.65 -28.17
C PHE A 387 6.49 -7.00 -27.76
N PHE A 388 5.67 -8.04 -27.63
CA PHE A 388 6.13 -9.36 -27.19
C PHE A 388 6.90 -10.10 -28.29
N LEU A 389 6.61 -9.85 -29.56
CA LEU A 389 7.39 -10.40 -30.69
C LEU A 389 8.84 -9.91 -30.67
N ALA A 390 9.11 -8.71 -30.15
CA ALA A 390 10.48 -8.23 -29.97
C ALA A 390 11.30 -9.13 -29.01
N PHE A 391 10.65 -9.80 -28.05
CA PHE A 391 11.25 -10.80 -27.16
C PHE A 391 11.18 -12.23 -27.73
N GLY A 392 10.73 -12.40 -28.97
CA GLY A 392 10.53 -13.71 -29.59
C GLY A 392 9.30 -14.46 -29.10
N LEU A 393 8.29 -13.76 -28.56
CA LEU A 393 7.09 -14.35 -27.98
C LEU A 393 5.86 -14.03 -28.84
N THR A 394 4.95 -14.99 -28.97
CA THR A 394 3.69 -14.85 -29.74
C THR A 394 2.53 -14.36 -28.88
N TRP A 395 2.82 -13.69 -27.77
CA TRP A 395 1.81 -13.33 -26.78
C TRP A 395 0.95 -12.18 -27.29
N VAL A 396 -0.36 -12.30 -27.11
CA VAL A 396 -1.33 -11.26 -27.47
C VAL A 396 -2.27 -10.96 -26.32
N ALA A 397 -2.70 -9.72 -26.18
CA ALA A 397 -3.61 -9.33 -25.12
C ALA A 397 -4.99 -9.95 -25.32
N GLY A 398 -5.48 -10.62 -24.28
CA GLY A 398 -6.85 -11.07 -24.14
C GLY A 398 -7.79 -9.94 -23.68
N PRO A 399 -9.07 -10.28 -23.44
CA PRO A 399 -10.01 -9.38 -22.79
C PRO A 399 -9.62 -9.07 -21.34
N THR A 400 -10.20 -8.00 -20.80
CA THR A 400 -10.10 -7.72 -19.36
C THR A 400 -11.25 -8.42 -18.65
N LYS A 401 -10.94 -9.37 -17.77
CA LYS A 401 -11.91 -10.16 -17.00
C LYS A 401 -11.66 -9.97 -15.50
N ASN A 402 -12.74 -9.96 -14.71
CA ASN A 402 -12.64 -10.02 -13.25
C ASN A 402 -12.90 -11.46 -12.82
N ASP A 403 -11.85 -12.18 -12.46
CA ASP A 403 -11.93 -13.59 -12.14
C ASP A 403 -11.09 -13.97 -10.91
N THR A 404 -11.25 -15.20 -10.45
CA THR A 404 -10.39 -15.82 -9.45
C THR A 404 -9.37 -16.69 -10.13
N TYR A 405 -8.11 -16.45 -9.82
CA TYR A 405 -7.00 -17.16 -10.42
C TYR A 405 -6.30 -18.02 -9.38
N GLU A 406 -5.88 -19.20 -9.78
CA GLU A 406 -5.09 -20.14 -8.99
C GLU A 406 -3.66 -20.21 -9.50
N MET A 407 -2.71 -20.26 -8.57
CA MET A 407 -1.31 -20.41 -8.90
C MET A 407 -1.02 -21.82 -9.41
N LEU A 408 -0.45 -21.93 -10.61
CA LEU A 408 -0.10 -23.21 -11.22
C LEU A 408 0.98 -23.92 -10.37
N PRO A 409 0.74 -25.18 -9.92
CA PRO A 409 1.70 -25.92 -9.08
C PRO A 409 3.09 -26.08 -9.69
N ARG A 410 3.18 -26.10 -11.03
CA ARG A 410 4.43 -26.33 -11.78
C ARG A 410 5.18 -25.04 -12.14
N SER A 411 4.70 -23.87 -11.70
CA SER A 411 5.39 -22.61 -11.97
C SER A 411 6.77 -22.60 -11.29
N GLU A 412 7.81 -22.23 -12.05
CA GLU A 412 9.16 -22.06 -11.50
C GLU A 412 9.15 -21.04 -10.35
N ILE A 413 8.39 -19.95 -10.50
CA ILE A 413 8.24 -18.89 -9.50
C ILE A 413 7.60 -19.41 -8.20
N ARG A 414 6.61 -20.31 -8.29
CA ARG A 414 6.03 -20.96 -7.10
C ARG A 414 7.05 -21.79 -6.34
N THR A 415 7.90 -22.50 -7.07
CA THR A 415 8.96 -23.32 -6.48
C THR A 415 10.00 -22.45 -5.78
N GLN A 416 10.32 -21.29 -6.37
CA GLN A 416 11.24 -20.32 -5.76
C GLN A 416 10.64 -19.61 -4.54
N ASN A 417 9.33 -19.35 -4.54
CA ASN A 417 8.65 -18.68 -3.45
C ASN A 417 7.28 -19.30 -3.15
N PRO A 418 7.23 -20.31 -2.25
CA PRO A 418 5.98 -20.98 -1.90
C PRO A 418 5.04 -20.10 -1.04
N ALA A 419 5.49 -18.92 -0.58
CA ALA A 419 4.68 -17.98 0.18
C ALA A 419 3.80 -17.08 -0.69
N LEU A 420 3.90 -17.19 -2.02
CA LEU A 420 3.02 -16.47 -2.93
C LEU A 420 1.55 -16.93 -2.76
N PRO A 421 0.56 -16.04 -2.96
CA PRO A 421 -0.85 -16.38 -2.78
C PRO A 421 -1.27 -17.58 -3.63
N GLY A 422 -1.80 -18.64 -3.03
CA GLY A 422 -2.24 -19.81 -3.80
C GLY A 422 -3.40 -19.50 -4.75
N ARG A 423 -4.30 -18.59 -4.36
CA ARG A 423 -5.48 -18.16 -5.11
C ARG A 423 -5.83 -16.72 -4.77
N TYR A 424 -6.31 -15.93 -5.72
CA TYR A 424 -6.94 -14.64 -5.44
C TYR A 424 -7.72 -14.09 -6.64
N SER A 425 -8.63 -13.14 -6.37
CA SER A 425 -9.44 -12.50 -7.40
C SER A 425 -8.92 -11.12 -7.79
N MET A 426 -8.88 -10.84 -9.09
CA MET A 426 -8.46 -9.55 -9.63
C MET A 426 -9.18 -9.22 -10.93
N ASN A 427 -9.27 -7.92 -11.23
CA ASN A 427 -9.59 -7.49 -12.58
C ASN A 427 -8.28 -7.50 -13.37
N ALA A 428 -8.13 -8.43 -14.29
CA ALA A 428 -6.90 -8.62 -15.03
C ALA A 428 -7.16 -8.65 -16.54
N ARG A 429 -6.19 -8.12 -17.28
CA ARG A 429 -6.08 -8.39 -18.70
C ARG A 429 -5.13 -9.56 -18.91
N GLY A 430 -5.65 -10.68 -19.42
CA GLY A 430 -4.83 -11.85 -19.67
C GLY A 430 -3.98 -11.71 -20.94
N LEU A 431 -2.98 -12.59 -21.09
CA LEU A 431 -2.30 -12.84 -22.35
C LEU A 431 -2.70 -14.20 -22.91
N ARG A 432 -2.91 -14.28 -24.23
CA ARG A 432 -3.15 -15.50 -25.03
C ARG A 432 -1.90 -15.86 -25.83
N GLY A 433 -1.93 -17.01 -26.50
CA GLY A 433 -0.78 -17.53 -27.26
C GLY A 433 0.39 -17.96 -26.37
N LEU A 434 0.07 -18.38 -25.14
CA LEU A 434 1.02 -18.80 -24.12
C LEU A 434 1.21 -20.32 -24.12
N THR A 435 2.36 -20.79 -23.66
CA THR A 435 2.56 -22.18 -23.25
C THR A 435 2.34 -22.30 -21.74
N LEU A 436 1.83 -23.45 -21.27
CA LEU A 436 1.50 -23.64 -19.84
C LEU A 436 2.69 -23.45 -18.88
N ASN A 437 3.92 -23.61 -19.34
CA ASN A 437 5.13 -23.42 -18.53
C ASN A 437 5.50 -21.96 -18.27
N VAL A 438 4.93 -20.99 -19.00
CA VAL A 438 5.16 -19.56 -18.76
C VAL A 438 4.07 -18.90 -17.93
N ALA A 439 2.90 -19.55 -17.78
CA ALA A 439 1.83 -19.07 -16.93
C ALA A 439 2.16 -19.31 -15.44
N ILE A 440 1.90 -18.31 -14.59
CA ILE A 440 2.04 -18.45 -13.13
C ILE A 440 0.66 -18.65 -12.49
N TYR A 441 -0.33 -17.89 -12.93
CA TYR A 441 -1.70 -17.97 -12.45
C TYR A 441 -2.63 -18.31 -13.61
N TRP A 442 -3.69 -19.05 -13.31
CA TRP A 442 -4.66 -19.58 -14.26
C TRP A 442 -6.09 -19.34 -13.76
N PRO A 443 -7.07 -18.99 -14.62
CA PRO A 443 -8.46 -18.79 -14.20
C PRO A 443 -9.06 -20.09 -13.67
N ILE A 444 -9.65 -20.06 -12.48
CA ILE A 444 -10.37 -21.25 -11.97
C ILE A 444 -11.60 -21.44 -12.86
N GLU A 445 -11.60 -22.51 -13.66
CA GLU A 445 -12.77 -22.88 -14.48
C GLU A 445 -14.00 -22.92 -13.58
N LYS A 446 -15.04 -22.19 -13.98
CA LYS A 446 -16.35 -22.36 -13.37
C LYS A 446 -16.91 -23.64 -13.96
N GLU A 447 -17.37 -24.54 -13.08
CA GLU A 447 -18.13 -25.74 -13.45
C GLU A 447 -19.48 -25.31 -14.07
N ASP A 448 -19.44 -24.74 -15.27
CA ASP A 448 -20.61 -24.49 -16.09
C ASP A 448 -20.66 -25.62 -17.14
N ASP A 449 -21.49 -26.64 -16.86
CA ASP A 449 -21.59 -27.96 -17.50
C ASP A 449 -21.93 -27.98 -19.02
N ASP A 450 -21.99 -26.84 -19.71
CA ASP A 450 -22.63 -26.74 -21.04
C ASP A 450 -21.77 -26.10 -22.17
N ALA A 451 -20.44 -25.94 -22.00
CA ALA A 451 -19.61 -25.27 -23.02
C ALA A 451 -18.69 -26.23 -23.82
N ASP A 452 -19.16 -26.66 -24.99
CA ASP A 452 -18.37 -27.33 -26.04
C ASP A 452 -17.45 -26.35 -26.84
N ASP A 453 -17.33 -25.10 -26.39
CA ASP A 453 -16.43 -24.13 -27.01
C ASP A 453 -15.05 -24.22 -26.34
N GLU A 454 -14.04 -24.67 -27.08
CA GLU A 454 -12.62 -24.59 -26.70
C GLU A 454 -12.22 -23.10 -26.55
N GLU A 455 -12.62 -22.46 -25.44
CA GLU A 455 -12.33 -21.05 -25.18
C GLU A 455 -10.81 -20.90 -25.03
N GLU A 456 -10.21 -20.09 -25.90
CA GLU A 456 -8.78 -19.82 -25.89
C GLU A 456 -8.40 -19.17 -24.55
N TRP A 457 -7.71 -19.93 -23.71
CA TRP A 457 -7.35 -19.50 -22.36
C TRP A 457 -6.37 -18.34 -22.36
N ASP A 458 -6.48 -17.47 -21.34
CA ASP A 458 -5.54 -16.40 -21.08
C ASP A 458 -4.96 -16.49 -19.65
N ALA A 459 -3.70 -16.04 -19.48
CA ALA A 459 -3.08 -15.98 -18.16
C ALA A 459 -2.88 -14.52 -17.73
N PRO A 460 -3.33 -14.12 -16.53
CA PRO A 460 -3.16 -12.77 -16.03
C PRO A 460 -1.73 -12.49 -15.55
N ILE A 461 -0.95 -13.53 -15.25
CA ILE A 461 0.43 -13.39 -14.78
C ILE A 461 1.29 -14.43 -15.47
N THR A 462 2.33 -13.95 -16.15
CA THR A 462 3.27 -14.78 -16.89
C THR A 462 4.70 -14.42 -16.54
N TRP A 463 5.60 -15.37 -16.74
CA TRP A 463 7.04 -15.19 -16.59
C TRP A 463 7.78 -16.16 -17.51
N VAL A 464 8.81 -15.65 -18.17
CA VAL A 464 9.65 -16.43 -19.07
C VAL A 464 11.10 -15.98 -18.96
N ARG A 465 12.04 -16.92 -19.12
CA ARG A 465 13.47 -16.60 -19.19
C ARG A 465 13.82 -16.01 -20.56
N ILE A 466 14.60 -14.94 -20.56
CA ILE A 466 15.14 -14.29 -21.76
C ILE A 466 16.66 -14.24 -21.57
N GLY A 467 17.41 -15.09 -22.27
CA GLY A 467 18.84 -15.28 -22.03
C GLY A 467 19.14 -15.61 -20.56
N LYS A 468 19.92 -14.76 -19.88
CA LYS A 468 20.26 -14.92 -18.45
C LYS A 468 19.24 -14.26 -17.51
N GLY A 469 18.34 -13.44 -18.03
CA GLY A 469 17.35 -12.69 -17.26
C GLY A 469 15.93 -13.19 -17.52
N SER A 470 14.95 -12.31 -17.40
CA SER A 470 13.54 -12.69 -17.53
C SER A 470 12.64 -11.56 -17.98
N LEU A 471 11.52 -11.94 -18.61
CA LEU A 471 10.37 -11.10 -18.86
C LEU A 471 9.18 -11.57 -18.02
N GLY A 472 8.59 -10.68 -17.23
CA GLY A 472 7.38 -10.90 -16.45
C GLY A 472 6.23 -10.00 -16.89
N TYR A 473 5.00 -10.47 -16.74
CA TYR A 473 3.78 -9.70 -16.97
C TYR A 473 2.83 -9.84 -15.78
N VAL A 474 2.27 -8.71 -15.33
CA VAL A 474 1.24 -8.64 -14.30
C VAL A 474 0.05 -7.88 -14.88
N GLY A 475 -0.99 -8.62 -15.26
CA GLY A 475 -2.19 -8.13 -15.94
C GLY A 475 -3.18 -7.40 -15.04
N ASP A 476 -2.92 -7.25 -13.74
CA ASP A 476 -3.80 -6.58 -12.78
C ASP A 476 -3.97 -5.09 -13.10
N VAL A 477 -5.16 -4.72 -13.59
CA VAL A 477 -5.51 -3.33 -13.93
C VAL A 477 -6.06 -2.54 -12.74
N SER A 478 -6.19 -3.18 -11.57
CA SER A 478 -6.90 -2.64 -10.41
C SER A 478 -6.03 -2.39 -9.18
N GLY A 479 -4.76 -2.82 -9.20
CA GLY A 479 -3.84 -2.65 -8.07
C GLY A 479 -4.32 -3.42 -6.84
N LYS A 480 -4.58 -4.72 -6.98
CA LYS A 480 -4.87 -5.61 -5.86
C LYS A 480 -3.64 -5.77 -4.95
N LYS A 481 -3.86 -6.00 -3.65
CA LYS A 481 -2.73 -6.14 -2.70
C LYS A 481 -1.98 -7.44 -2.88
N GLU A 482 -2.70 -8.44 -3.35
CA GLU A 482 -2.26 -9.80 -3.62
C GLU A 482 -1.24 -9.86 -4.77
N THR A 483 -1.25 -8.88 -5.69
CA THR A 483 -0.30 -8.81 -6.80
C THR A 483 1.05 -8.21 -6.41
N THR A 484 1.13 -7.52 -5.27
CA THR A 484 2.38 -6.95 -4.76
C THR A 484 3.48 -7.97 -4.49
N PRO A 485 3.28 -9.04 -3.70
CA PRO A 485 4.35 -10.03 -3.48
C PRO A 485 4.80 -10.70 -4.78
N ILE A 486 3.88 -10.88 -5.74
CA ILE A 486 4.20 -11.47 -7.05
C ILE A 486 5.08 -10.52 -7.86
N LEU A 487 4.73 -9.23 -7.91
CA LEU A 487 5.54 -8.21 -8.58
C LEU A 487 6.97 -8.14 -8.01
N VAL A 488 7.10 -8.17 -6.68
CA VAL A 488 8.40 -8.16 -6.00
C VAL A 488 9.22 -9.41 -6.36
N GLU A 489 8.58 -10.57 -6.45
CA GLU A 489 9.23 -11.83 -6.89
C GLU A 489 9.68 -11.78 -8.34
N LEU A 490 8.83 -11.31 -9.27
CA LEU A 490 9.15 -11.20 -10.69
C LEU A 490 10.33 -10.26 -10.97
N LEU A 491 10.53 -9.26 -10.09
CA LEU A 491 11.67 -8.34 -10.13
C LEU A 491 12.92 -8.89 -9.40
N GLY A 492 12.85 -10.08 -8.82
CA GLY A 492 13.94 -10.71 -8.08
C GLY A 492 14.27 -10.02 -6.75
N LEU A 493 13.33 -9.26 -6.17
CA LEU A 493 13.53 -8.45 -4.96
C LEU A 493 13.19 -9.19 -3.64
N THR A 494 12.79 -10.46 -3.73
CA THR A 494 12.49 -11.32 -2.56
C THR A 494 13.72 -12.03 -2.02
N LYS A 495 14.70 -12.32 -2.88
CA LYS A 495 15.96 -12.94 -2.47
C LYS A 495 16.80 -11.89 -1.74
N PRO A 496 17.35 -12.20 -0.54
CA PRO A 496 18.36 -11.35 0.06
C PRO A 496 19.49 -11.20 -0.97
N LEU A 497 19.79 -9.98 -1.39
CA LEU A 497 20.97 -9.74 -2.22
C LEU A 497 22.17 -10.31 -1.47
N ALA A 498 22.94 -11.17 -2.14
CA ALA A 498 24.19 -11.67 -1.57
C ALA A 498 24.94 -10.44 -1.05
N PRO A 499 25.26 -10.38 0.26
CA PRO A 499 25.84 -9.18 0.83
C PRO A 499 27.11 -8.84 0.03
N PRO A 500 27.40 -7.55 -0.21
CA PRO A 500 28.69 -7.17 -0.77
C PRO A 500 29.79 -7.85 0.06
N PRO A 501 30.89 -8.32 -0.56
CA PRO A 501 31.93 -9.07 0.14
C PRO A 501 32.33 -8.31 1.40
N THR A 502 31.96 -8.88 2.54
CA THR A 502 31.94 -8.17 3.82
C THR A 502 33.37 -7.95 4.30
N ARG A 503 33.72 -6.68 4.56
CA ARG A 503 34.56 -6.37 5.72
C ARG A 503 33.92 -7.08 6.92
N GLY A 504 34.69 -7.89 7.65
CA GLY A 504 34.21 -8.78 8.71
C GLY A 504 33.11 -8.14 9.56
N SER A 505 31.88 -8.62 9.42
CA SER A 505 30.72 -8.11 10.12
C SER A 505 30.83 -8.44 11.61
N LYS A 506 30.53 -7.44 12.45
CA LYS A 506 30.43 -7.66 13.89
C LYS A 506 29.10 -8.33 14.18
N LYS A 507 29.11 -9.31 15.08
CA LYS A 507 27.88 -9.86 15.65
C LYS A 507 27.08 -8.75 16.35
N PHE A 508 25.76 -8.85 16.33
CA PHE A 508 24.86 -7.83 16.92
C PHE A 508 23.63 -8.43 17.61
N CYS A 509 22.97 -7.61 18.43
CA CYS A 509 21.69 -7.87 19.09
C CYS A 509 20.66 -6.82 18.67
N ILE A 510 19.37 -7.16 18.77
CA ILE A 510 18.26 -6.21 18.55
C ILE A 510 17.52 -5.97 19.87
N LEU A 511 17.19 -4.71 20.18
CA LEU A 511 16.26 -4.36 21.25
C LEU A 511 14.89 -3.97 20.67
N VAL A 512 13.86 -4.73 21.02
CA VAL A 512 12.44 -4.48 20.67
C VAL A 512 11.75 -3.79 21.84
N THR A 513 11.30 -2.56 21.63
CA THR A 513 10.68 -1.68 22.64
C THR A 513 9.22 -1.38 22.34
N ALA A 514 8.49 -0.84 23.32
CA ALA A 514 7.10 -0.44 23.14
C ALA A 514 6.97 0.67 22.06
N PRO A 515 5.89 0.68 21.26
CA PRO A 515 5.56 1.79 20.39
C PRO A 515 5.44 3.08 21.20
N GLY A 516 6.16 4.13 20.78
CA GLY A 516 6.11 5.44 21.42
C GLY A 516 7.16 5.70 22.50
N LEU A 517 7.96 4.69 22.90
CA LEU A 517 9.19 4.96 23.67
C LEU A 517 10.22 5.60 22.73
N GLY A 518 10.53 6.87 22.98
CA GLY A 518 11.57 7.56 22.23
C GLY A 518 12.96 7.00 22.57
N PRO A 519 13.98 7.23 21.74
CA PRO A 519 15.36 6.82 22.02
C PRO A 519 15.86 7.28 23.40
N VAL A 520 15.40 8.44 23.87
CA VAL A 520 15.74 9.00 25.18
C VAL A 520 15.16 8.17 26.33
N ASP A 521 13.93 7.69 26.21
CA ASP A 521 13.28 6.87 27.24
C ASP A 521 13.92 5.49 27.32
N VAL A 522 14.26 4.92 26.15
CA VAL A 522 15.00 3.66 26.06
C VAL A 522 16.37 3.78 26.72
N GLU A 523 17.11 4.86 26.45
CA GLU A 523 18.41 5.11 27.07
C GLU A 523 18.28 5.35 28.58
N LYS A 524 17.21 6.02 29.02
CA LYS A 524 16.95 6.25 30.44
C LYS A 524 16.61 4.95 31.19
N GLU A 525 15.83 4.07 30.58
CA GLU A 525 15.40 2.82 31.21
C GLU A 525 16.47 1.71 31.11
N TYR A 526 17.13 1.59 29.96
CA TYR A 526 18.04 0.48 29.66
C TYR A 526 19.49 0.90 29.40
N GLY A 527 19.85 2.18 29.40
CA GLY A 527 21.20 2.66 29.06
C GLY A 527 22.34 1.94 29.78
N PRO A 528 22.29 1.74 31.11
CA PRO A 528 23.31 0.96 31.82
C PRO A 528 23.42 -0.50 31.34
N LEU A 529 22.29 -1.15 31.04
CA LEU A 529 22.27 -2.50 30.45
C LEU A 529 22.91 -2.46 29.05
N LEU A 530 22.45 -1.55 28.19
CA LEU A 530 22.86 -1.48 26.79
C LEU A 530 24.35 -1.21 26.68
N LYS A 531 24.91 -0.32 27.50
CA LYS A 531 26.35 -0.06 27.56
C LYS A 531 27.17 -1.33 27.84
N ASN A 532 26.73 -2.17 28.78
CA ASN A 532 27.42 -3.43 29.11
C ASN A 532 27.34 -4.45 27.96
N ILE A 533 26.23 -4.49 27.22
CA ILE A 533 26.09 -5.37 26.04
C ILE A 533 26.96 -4.83 24.90
N GLU A 534 26.93 -3.51 24.65
CA GLU A 534 27.67 -2.80 23.61
C GLU A 534 29.20 -2.92 23.75
N GLU A 535 29.70 -3.19 24.95
CA GLU A 535 31.12 -3.53 25.19
C GLU A 535 31.53 -4.88 24.57
N LYS A 536 30.57 -5.76 24.24
CA LYS A 536 30.80 -7.11 23.72
C LYS A 536 30.22 -7.33 22.33
N VAL A 537 29.03 -6.77 22.07
CA VAL A 537 28.22 -7.04 20.87
C VAL A 537 27.48 -5.75 20.50
N GLU A 538 27.38 -5.43 19.21
CA GLU A 538 26.64 -4.26 18.76
C GLU A 538 25.15 -4.38 19.11
N VAL A 539 24.52 -3.30 19.59
CA VAL A 539 23.07 -3.32 19.91
C VAL A 539 22.32 -2.35 18.99
N VAL A 540 21.39 -2.91 18.21
CA VAL A 540 20.53 -2.15 17.30
C VAL A 540 19.18 -1.91 17.97
N ARG A 541 18.71 -0.66 17.97
CA ARG A 541 17.48 -0.24 18.65
C ARG A 541 16.71 0.82 17.85
N GLY A 542 15.45 1.08 18.21
CA GLY A 542 14.59 2.06 17.53
C GLY A 542 14.12 1.63 16.14
N LEU A 543 14.07 0.32 15.90
CA LEU A 543 13.66 -0.26 14.62
C LEU A 543 12.14 -0.34 14.50
N SER A 544 11.63 -0.22 13.28
CA SER A 544 10.26 -0.63 12.98
C SER A 544 10.14 -2.16 13.05
N VAL A 545 8.93 -2.68 13.25
CA VAL A 545 8.66 -4.13 13.30
C VAL A 545 9.15 -4.83 12.04
N GLU A 546 8.93 -4.22 10.87
CA GLU A 546 9.35 -4.74 9.57
C GLU A 546 10.88 -4.85 9.49
N ARG A 547 11.60 -3.84 10.01
CA ARG A 547 13.05 -3.85 10.01
C ARG A 547 13.64 -4.87 10.98
N VAL A 548 13.01 -5.09 12.14
CA VAL A 548 13.37 -6.19 13.04
C VAL A 548 13.26 -7.51 12.29
N ILE A 549 12.14 -7.76 11.64
CA ILE A 549 11.88 -9.00 10.88
C ILE A 549 12.92 -9.24 9.78
N ASP A 550 13.30 -8.20 9.04
CA ASP A 550 14.32 -8.30 8.00
C ASP A 550 15.70 -8.70 8.58
N LEU A 551 16.06 -8.16 9.76
CA LEU A 551 17.34 -8.46 10.41
C LEU A 551 17.38 -9.85 11.08
N MET A 552 16.23 -10.49 11.32
CA MET A 552 16.18 -11.82 11.96
C MET A 552 16.73 -12.94 11.09
N SER A 553 16.84 -12.73 9.78
CA SER A 553 17.50 -13.67 8.87
C SER A 553 19.02 -13.51 8.85
N SER A 554 19.58 -12.52 9.57
CA SER A 554 21.01 -12.27 9.56
C SER A 554 21.77 -13.37 10.30
N PRO A 555 22.84 -13.96 9.71
CA PRO A 555 23.69 -14.91 10.42
C PRO A 555 24.51 -14.26 11.55
N ASP A 556 24.51 -12.92 11.62
CA ASP A 556 25.23 -12.15 12.64
C ASP A 556 24.35 -11.70 13.80
N LEU A 557 23.03 -11.92 13.71
CA LEU A 557 22.14 -11.67 14.83
C LEU A 557 22.33 -12.76 15.89
N MET A 558 22.82 -12.37 17.06
CA MET A 558 23.01 -13.27 18.20
C MET A 558 21.76 -13.40 19.05
N ALA A 559 21.13 -12.25 19.36
CA ALA A 559 20.02 -12.22 20.27
C ALA A 559 19.01 -11.10 19.98
N VAL A 560 17.78 -11.33 20.40
CA VAL A 560 16.71 -10.32 20.45
C VAL A 560 16.34 -10.11 21.91
N LEU A 561 16.36 -8.85 22.34
CA LEU A 561 15.96 -8.39 23.66
C LEU A 561 14.55 -7.79 23.55
N VAL A 562 13.60 -8.26 24.34
CA VAL A 562 12.20 -7.81 24.27
C VAL A 562 11.82 -7.13 25.57
N SER A 563 11.50 -5.83 25.51
CA SER A 563 11.11 -5.04 26.67
C SER A 563 9.64 -4.66 26.73
N SER A 564 8.82 -5.02 25.73
CA SER A 564 7.39 -4.66 25.70
C SER A 564 6.49 -5.84 25.36
N ALA A 565 5.33 -5.90 26.01
CA ALA A 565 4.31 -6.91 25.75
C ALA A 565 3.49 -6.61 24.48
N THR A 566 3.72 -5.49 23.80
CA THR A 566 3.02 -5.17 22.54
C THR A 566 3.26 -6.20 21.45
N ILE A 567 4.36 -6.95 21.52
CA ILE A 567 4.60 -8.10 20.63
C ILE A 567 3.53 -9.18 20.76
N LEU A 568 2.76 -9.22 21.86
CA LEU A 568 1.69 -10.20 22.07
C LEU A 568 0.39 -9.86 21.33
N GLN A 569 0.28 -8.66 20.76
CA GLN A 569 -0.92 -8.24 20.03
C GLN A 569 -1.16 -9.16 18.83
N ALA A 570 -2.37 -9.72 18.74
CA ALA A 570 -2.69 -10.75 17.75
C ALA A 570 -2.87 -10.24 16.31
N SER A 571 -2.88 -8.93 16.09
CA SER A 571 -3.17 -8.31 14.80
C SER A 571 -1.98 -7.58 14.18
N GLY A 572 -1.94 -7.54 12.85
CA GLY A 572 -1.00 -6.71 12.08
C GLY A 572 0.44 -7.23 12.11
N ALA A 573 1.40 -6.31 12.06
CA ALA A 573 2.84 -6.62 11.96
C ALA A 573 3.37 -7.45 13.15
N ASN A 574 2.79 -7.30 14.34
CA ASN A 574 3.19 -8.05 15.54
C ASN A 574 2.87 -9.54 15.43
N ALA A 575 1.79 -9.92 14.72
CA ALA A 575 1.48 -11.33 14.49
C ALA A 575 2.60 -12.02 13.70
N TYR A 576 3.13 -11.35 12.68
CA TYR A 576 4.23 -11.86 11.87
C TYR A 576 5.57 -11.81 12.62
N LEU A 577 5.84 -10.75 13.38
CA LEU A 577 7.02 -10.68 14.24
C LEU A 577 7.09 -11.87 15.22
N ARG A 578 5.98 -12.26 15.85
CA ARG A 578 5.94 -13.43 16.74
C ARG A 578 6.37 -14.70 16.02
N LEU A 579 5.83 -14.96 14.83
CA LEU A 579 6.22 -16.12 14.01
C LEU A 579 7.73 -16.12 13.75
N ARG A 580 8.30 -14.96 13.41
CA ARG A 580 9.73 -14.81 13.14
C ARG A 580 10.60 -14.98 14.39
N LEU A 581 10.12 -14.60 15.58
CA LEU A 581 10.81 -14.86 16.86
C LEU A 581 10.88 -16.35 17.18
N VAL A 582 9.81 -17.09 16.88
CA VAL A 582 9.80 -18.55 17.01
C VAL A 582 10.78 -19.17 16.03
N GLU A 583 10.74 -18.80 14.75
CA GLU A 583 11.68 -19.32 13.74
C GLU A 583 13.14 -18.99 14.10
N PHE A 584 13.42 -17.77 14.54
CA PHE A 584 14.76 -17.36 14.97
C PHE A 584 15.27 -18.21 16.14
N THR A 585 14.43 -18.44 17.16
CA THR A 585 14.83 -19.29 18.30
C THR A 585 14.96 -20.76 17.88
N GLN A 586 14.08 -21.28 17.04
CA GLN A 586 14.20 -22.65 16.49
C GLN A 586 15.49 -22.84 15.67
N ALA A 587 15.97 -21.78 15.02
CA ALA A 587 17.24 -21.77 14.29
C ALA A 587 18.49 -21.61 15.19
N GLY A 588 18.34 -21.58 16.51
CA GLY A 588 19.44 -21.44 17.47
C GLY A 588 19.66 -20.03 18.02
N GLY A 589 18.78 -19.08 17.67
CA GLY A 589 18.82 -17.73 18.20
C GLY A 589 18.47 -17.64 19.69
N THR A 590 18.90 -16.54 20.33
CA THR A 590 18.60 -16.25 21.74
C THR A 590 17.55 -15.16 21.87
N LEU A 591 16.45 -15.43 22.59
CA LEU A 591 15.43 -14.43 22.92
C LEU A 591 15.43 -14.16 24.43
N VAL A 592 15.60 -12.90 24.83
CA VAL A 592 15.62 -12.50 26.25
C VAL A 592 14.52 -11.48 26.52
N PHE A 593 13.59 -11.84 27.40
CA PHE A 593 12.54 -10.95 27.88
C PHE A 593 13.04 -10.14 29.08
N LEU A 594 12.92 -8.83 29.00
CA LEU A 594 13.35 -7.88 30.01
C LEU A 594 12.19 -7.51 30.94
N GLU A 595 12.50 -6.88 32.08
CA GLU A 595 11.50 -6.56 33.11
C GLU A 595 10.29 -5.77 32.57
N GLY A 596 10.49 -4.85 31.61
CA GLY A 596 9.42 -4.07 30.98
C GLY A 596 8.32 -4.93 30.36
N PHE A 597 8.66 -6.12 29.84
CA PHE A 597 7.67 -7.04 29.26
C PHE A 597 6.62 -7.45 30.28
N THR A 598 7.04 -7.70 31.53
CA THR A 598 6.14 -8.20 32.58
C THR A 598 5.17 -7.15 33.09
N ARG A 599 5.58 -5.87 33.05
CA ARG A 599 4.78 -4.74 33.54
C ARG A 599 3.53 -4.53 32.70
N GLU A 600 3.55 -4.99 31.45
CA GLU A 600 2.50 -4.77 30.46
C GLU A 600 1.62 -6.02 30.21
N VAL A 601 2.00 -7.19 30.72
CA VAL A 601 1.40 -8.47 30.30
C VAL A 601 0.30 -8.97 31.24
N ASN A 602 -0.82 -9.43 30.66
CA ASN A 602 -1.81 -10.22 31.38
C ASN A 602 -1.32 -11.67 31.53
N LEU A 603 -1.53 -12.26 32.71
CA LEU A 603 -1.25 -13.66 33.05
C LEU A 603 -1.68 -14.65 31.95
N GLN A 604 -2.94 -14.54 31.49
CA GLN A 604 -3.49 -15.51 30.54
C GLN A 604 -2.82 -15.38 29.17
N THR A 605 -2.73 -14.16 28.64
CA THR A 605 -2.10 -13.87 27.34
C THR A 605 -0.63 -14.26 27.32
N CYS A 606 0.07 -14.08 28.45
CA CYS A 606 1.46 -14.46 28.61
C CYS A 606 1.63 -15.99 28.52
N ARG A 607 0.81 -16.74 29.26
CA ARG A 607 0.84 -18.20 29.26
C ARG A 607 0.61 -18.77 27.88
N ASP A 608 -0.49 -18.37 27.23
CA ASP A 608 -0.87 -18.87 25.92
C ASP A 608 0.25 -18.57 24.90
N PHE A 609 0.86 -17.39 24.99
CA PHE A 609 2.01 -17.06 24.16
C PHE A 609 3.20 -18.01 24.34
N PHE A 610 3.67 -18.27 25.56
CA PHE A 610 4.82 -19.16 25.74
C PHE A 610 4.50 -20.63 25.44
N LEU A 611 3.28 -21.05 25.79
CA LEU A 611 2.81 -22.42 25.59
C LEU A 611 2.63 -22.73 24.10
N ASP A 612 1.95 -21.86 23.36
CA ASP A 612 1.63 -22.08 21.94
C ASP A 612 2.88 -22.03 21.05
N ASN A 613 3.90 -21.27 21.45
CA ASN A 613 5.07 -21.02 20.61
C ASN A 613 6.29 -21.90 20.95
N TRP A 614 6.47 -22.26 22.23
CA TRP A 614 7.62 -23.06 22.68
C TRP A 614 7.26 -24.26 23.56
N GLY A 615 5.97 -24.50 23.83
CA GLY A 615 5.55 -25.55 24.77
C GLY A 615 5.94 -25.25 26.22
N LEU A 616 6.20 -23.99 26.56
CA LEU A 616 6.63 -23.58 27.89
C LEU A 616 5.44 -23.03 28.68
N ASP A 617 5.15 -23.61 29.83
CA ASP A 617 4.10 -23.09 30.74
C ASP A 617 4.65 -21.94 31.60
N TRP A 618 5.17 -20.91 30.94
CA TRP A 618 5.70 -19.71 31.58
C TRP A 618 4.60 -18.70 31.81
N VAL A 619 4.41 -18.30 33.06
CA VAL A 619 3.36 -17.35 33.45
C VAL A 619 3.96 -16.23 34.29
N ALA A 620 3.65 -14.98 33.97
CA ALA A 620 4.05 -13.84 34.80
C ALA A 620 3.54 -14.05 36.24
N GLY A 621 4.41 -13.87 37.24
CA GLY A 621 4.05 -13.98 38.64
C GLY A 621 3.54 -12.64 39.18
N ARG A 622 2.64 -12.70 40.17
CA ARG A 622 2.14 -11.51 40.89
C ARG A 622 2.83 -11.28 42.23
N ARG A 623 3.71 -12.19 42.64
CA ARG A 623 4.31 -12.11 43.98
C ARG A 623 5.64 -11.37 43.93
N THR A 624 5.88 -10.62 44.99
CA THR A 624 7.20 -10.08 45.27
C THR A 624 8.12 -11.21 45.72
N TYR A 625 9.10 -11.55 44.88
CA TYR A 625 10.19 -12.41 45.28
C TYR A 625 11.09 -11.64 46.26
N THR A 626 11.09 -12.04 47.53
CA THR A 626 11.85 -11.39 48.60
C THR A 626 13.19 -12.11 48.82
N GLY A 627 13.91 -12.43 47.74
CA GLY A 627 14.99 -13.41 47.59
C GLY A 627 16.25 -13.24 48.47
N LYS A 628 16.06 -13.09 49.78
CA LYS A 628 17.09 -13.30 50.78
C LYS A 628 17.44 -14.80 50.75
N ASP A 629 18.74 -15.09 50.65
CA ASP A 629 19.30 -16.44 50.65
C ASP A 629 18.89 -17.32 49.46
N VAL A 630 19.23 -16.90 48.24
CA VAL A 630 19.18 -17.76 47.04
C VAL A 630 20.55 -18.39 46.74
N ARG A 631 20.53 -19.45 45.92
CA ARG A 631 21.71 -20.05 45.27
C ARG A 631 21.41 -20.33 43.80
N LEU A 632 22.44 -20.48 42.99
CA LEU A 632 22.30 -20.92 41.61
C LEU A 632 21.74 -22.35 41.55
N TYR A 633 20.81 -22.60 40.62
CA TYR A 633 20.31 -23.94 40.41
C TYR A 633 21.22 -24.71 39.46
N GLU A 634 21.99 -25.66 40.00
CA GLU A 634 23.01 -26.43 39.27
C GLU A 634 22.46 -27.24 38.09
N LYS A 635 21.14 -27.45 38.00
CA LYS A 635 20.51 -28.12 36.85
C LYS A 635 20.06 -27.16 35.74
N ASN A 636 20.05 -25.86 35.98
CA ASN A 636 19.63 -24.90 34.97
C ASN A 636 20.68 -24.83 33.84
N PRO A 637 20.28 -24.85 32.55
CA PRO A 637 21.22 -24.86 31.43
C PRO A 637 22.21 -23.69 31.42
N LEU A 638 21.81 -22.49 31.86
CA LEU A 638 22.70 -21.31 31.94
C LEU A 638 23.81 -21.52 32.98
N VAL A 639 23.49 -22.22 34.07
CA VAL A 639 24.42 -22.52 35.16
C VAL A 639 25.34 -23.68 34.75
N VAL A 640 24.79 -24.73 34.13
CA VAL A 640 25.52 -25.90 33.63
C VAL A 640 26.53 -25.54 32.55
N ALA A 641 26.19 -24.59 31.66
CA ALA A 641 27.10 -24.05 30.65
C ALA A 641 28.35 -23.35 31.23
N GLY A 642 28.51 -23.35 32.56
CA GLY A 642 29.74 -22.95 33.21
C GLY A 642 29.94 -21.44 33.16
N ALA A 643 28.86 -20.67 33.28
CA ALA A 643 28.87 -19.22 33.35
C ALA A 643 29.61 -18.73 34.62
N LYS A 644 30.94 -18.84 34.61
CA LYS A 644 31.84 -18.25 35.59
C LYS A 644 31.50 -16.77 35.69
N GLY A 645 30.97 -16.33 36.84
CA GLY A 645 30.64 -14.93 37.10
C GLY A 645 29.17 -14.63 37.33
N LEU A 646 28.26 -15.62 37.33
CA LEU A 646 26.96 -15.42 37.97
C LEU A 646 27.15 -15.31 39.49
N THR A 647 26.67 -14.21 40.08
CA THR A 647 26.67 -14.05 41.54
C THR A 647 25.70 -15.04 42.18
N THR A 648 26.06 -15.58 43.34
CA THR A 648 25.17 -16.41 44.16
C THR A 648 24.09 -15.59 44.86
N ASN A 649 24.27 -14.27 44.98
CA ASN A 649 23.31 -13.36 45.60
C ASN A 649 23.13 -12.08 44.77
N PRO A 650 22.23 -12.08 43.76
CA PRO A 650 22.02 -10.93 42.88
C PRO A 650 21.13 -9.82 43.47
N GLY A 651 20.79 -9.87 44.76
CA GLY A 651 19.97 -8.83 45.39
C GLY A 651 18.53 -8.79 44.85
N LEU A 652 17.92 -9.96 44.64
CA LEU A 652 16.58 -10.13 44.10
C LEU A 652 15.53 -9.52 45.04
N ASN A 653 14.97 -8.38 44.67
CA ASN A 653 13.94 -7.72 45.46
C ASN A 653 12.98 -6.97 44.55
N GLY A 654 11.74 -7.46 44.46
CA GLY A 654 10.63 -6.63 44.00
C GLY A 654 10.21 -6.84 42.54
N VAL A 655 8.97 -7.31 42.44
CA VAL A 655 7.87 -6.91 41.54
C VAL A 655 7.71 -7.55 40.16
N ALA A 656 8.65 -8.34 39.65
CA ALA A 656 8.38 -9.15 38.45
C ALA A 656 9.04 -10.52 38.52
N THR A 657 8.22 -11.56 38.60
CA THR A 657 8.64 -12.95 38.52
C THR A 657 8.00 -13.61 37.33
N PHE A 658 8.53 -14.75 36.93
CA PHE A 658 7.80 -15.74 36.15
C PHE A 658 7.69 -17.01 36.97
N SER A 659 6.67 -17.79 36.66
CA SER A 659 6.53 -19.16 37.12
C SER A 659 6.66 -20.11 35.94
N SER A 660 7.31 -21.25 36.15
CA SER A 660 7.38 -22.36 35.21
C SER A 660 6.95 -23.65 35.91
N THR A 661 6.34 -24.57 35.18
CA THR A 661 6.09 -25.95 35.65
C THR A 661 7.35 -26.80 35.71
N ARG A 662 8.46 -26.32 35.14
CA ARG A 662 9.77 -26.98 35.12
C ARG A 662 10.71 -26.27 36.09
N SER A 663 11.27 -27.01 37.05
CA SER A 663 12.26 -26.45 37.97
C SER A 663 13.53 -26.02 37.25
N GLU A 664 13.88 -26.72 36.18
CA GLU A 664 15.13 -26.52 35.41
C GLU A 664 15.14 -25.18 34.70
N ASP A 665 13.98 -24.56 34.49
CA ASP A 665 13.89 -23.23 33.87
C ASP A 665 14.33 -22.13 34.83
N VAL A 666 14.34 -22.35 36.15
CA VAL A 666 14.67 -21.30 37.13
C VAL A 666 16.18 -21.25 37.39
N VAL A 667 16.79 -20.06 37.26
CA VAL A 667 18.24 -19.87 37.47
C VAL A 667 18.61 -19.80 38.95
N TYR A 668 17.74 -19.20 39.78
CA TYR A 668 17.97 -19.01 41.22
C TYR A 668 16.91 -19.72 42.06
N VAL A 669 17.35 -20.54 42.99
CA VAL A 669 16.49 -21.28 43.93
C VAL A 669 16.80 -20.85 45.37
N PRO A 670 15.87 -20.98 46.33
CA PRO A 670 16.19 -20.74 47.75
C PRO A 670 17.34 -21.64 48.22
N ALA A 671 18.26 -21.11 49.04
CA ALA A 671 19.44 -21.81 49.50
C ALA A 671 19.10 -23.13 50.22
N GLY A 672 18.01 -23.14 51.00
CA GLY A 672 17.50 -24.33 51.70
C GLY A 672 16.74 -25.33 50.83
N TRP A 673 16.53 -25.08 49.54
CA TRP A 673 15.78 -25.96 48.67
C TRP A 673 16.59 -27.22 48.30
N LYS A 674 16.06 -28.39 48.71
CA LYS A 674 16.66 -29.71 48.52
C LYS A 674 16.18 -30.45 47.26
N GLY A 675 15.45 -29.79 46.37
CA GLY A 675 14.92 -30.39 45.14
C GLY A 675 13.56 -31.11 45.29
N GLU A 676 13.14 -31.42 46.51
CA GLU A 676 11.91 -32.18 46.79
C GLU A 676 11.01 -31.42 47.80
N GLY A 677 9.71 -31.30 47.51
CA GLY A 677 8.70 -30.72 48.42
C GLY A 677 8.20 -29.28 48.15
N VAL A 678 6.99 -28.97 48.64
CA VAL A 678 6.22 -27.70 48.48
C VAL A 678 6.54 -26.68 49.60
N GLY A 679 7.64 -26.86 50.32
CA GLY A 679 7.81 -26.34 51.68
C GLY A 679 8.22 -24.88 51.88
N THR A 680 8.46 -24.06 50.85
CA THR A 680 9.12 -22.75 51.04
C THR A 680 8.60 -21.60 50.18
N GLY A 681 7.36 -21.66 49.68
CA GLY A 681 6.77 -20.60 48.84
C GLY A 681 7.35 -20.49 47.42
N PHE A 682 8.50 -21.12 47.17
CA PHE A 682 9.17 -21.23 45.87
C PHE A 682 8.50 -22.23 44.92
N ALA A 683 8.12 -23.40 45.44
CA ALA A 683 7.33 -24.39 44.71
C ALA A 683 5.90 -24.37 45.25
N GLN A 684 4.93 -24.10 44.40
CA GLN A 684 3.51 -24.03 44.76
C GLN A 684 2.72 -25.02 43.91
N TRP A 685 1.57 -25.44 44.44
CA TRP A 685 0.64 -26.29 43.73
C TRP A 685 -0.55 -25.44 43.28
N ASP A 686 -0.81 -25.39 41.98
CA ASP A 686 -2.04 -24.86 41.40
C ASP A 686 -2.86 -26.07 40.94
N GLY A 687 -4.07 -26.21 41.47
CA GLY A 687 -4.93 -27.36 41.19
C GLY A 687 -5.18 -27.62 39.70
N ALA A 688 -5.03 -26.61 38.84
CA ALA A 688 -5.16 -26.75 37.39
C ALA A 688 -3.83 -26.97 36.66
N ARG A 689 -2.69 -26.59 37.26
CA ARG A 689 -1.37 -26.56 36.59
C ARG A 689 -0.34 -27.53 37.20
N GLY A 690 -0.68 -28.15 38.32
CA GLY A 690 0.26 -28.93 39.11
C GLY A 690 1.29 -28.04 39.82
N ARG A 691 2.52 -28.52 39.92
CA ARG A 691 3.61 -27.84 40.63
C ARG A 691 4.27 -26.79 39.74
N TYR A 692 4.40 -25.56 40.22
CA TYR A 692 5.13 -24.49 39.55
C TYR A 692 6.20 -23.89 40.45
N PHE A 693 7.26 -23.39 39.83
CA PHE A 693 8.44 -22.81 40.43
C PHE A 693 8.53 -21.34 40.02
N GLU A 694 8.49 -20.45 41.01
CA GLU A 694 8.49 -19.00 40.78
C GLU A 694 9.90 -18.42 40.95
N GLY A 695 10.37 -17.67 39.96
CA GLY A 695 11.69 -17.08 39.96
C GLY A 695 11.76 -15.74 39.20
N PRO A 696 12.65 -14.82 39.63
CA PRO A 696 12.90 -13.56 38.92
C PRO A 696 13.77 -13.74 37.66
N VAL A 697 14.43 -14.89 37.52
CA VAL A 697 15.29 -15.20 36.37
C VAL A 697 14.98 -16.61 35.89
N LEU A 698 14.48 -16.71 34.66
CA LEU A 698 14.26 -17.98 33.98
C LEU A 698 15.18 -18.09 32.76
N TYR A 699 15.63 -19.29 32.46
CA TYR A 699 16.41 -19.60 31.28
C TYR A 699 16.21 -21.05 30.89
N THR A 700 15.90 -21.31 29.63
CA THR A 700 15.71 -22.66 29.09
C THR A 700 16.18 -22.74 27.65
N THR A 701 16.40 -23.96 27.17
CA THR A 701 16.67 -24.24 25.76
C THR A 701 15.39 -24.67 25.05
N VAL A 702 15.25 -24.29 23.78
CA VAL A 702 14.06 -24.54 22.95
C VAL A 702 14.44 -25.05 21.55
N GLY A 703 13.48 -25.67 20.87
CA GLY A 703 13.64 -26.25 19.52
C GLY A 703 14.12 -27.70 19.51
N ASN A 704 14.07 -28.33 18.34
CA ASN A 704 14.26 -29.78 18.15
C ASN A 704 15.65 -30.30 18.57
N GLU A 705 16.65 -29.43 18.63
CA GLU A 705 18.03 -29.76 19.02
C GLU A 705 18.51 -28.97 20.25
N ALA A 706 17.59 -28.31 20.96
CA ALA A 706 17.91 -27.45 22.11
C ALA A 706 18.95 -26.34 21.82
N LYS A 707 19.09 -25.94 20.55
CA LYS A 707 20.00 -24.88 20.13
C LYS A 707 19.46 -23.48 20.45
N GLY A 708 18.14 -23.33 20.40
CA GLY A 708 17.46 -22.08 20.72
C GLY A 708 17.44 -21.80 22.21
N ARG A 709 17.35 -20.53 22.59
CA ARG A 709 17.33 -20.12 24.00
C ARG A 709 16.23 -19.12 24.28
N LEU A 710 15.60 -19.30 25.42
CA LEU A 710 14.64 -18.37 25.99
C LEU A 710 15.11 -17.97 27.38
N GLY A 711 15.23 -16.66 27.59
CA GLY A 711 15.60 -16.08 28.87
C GLY A 711 14.57 -15.06 29.34
N PHE A 712 14.40 -14.95 30.65
CA PHE A 712 13.67 -13.87 31.29
C PHE A 712 14.52 -13.33 32.45
N VAL A 713 14.62 -12.00 32.56
CA VAL A 713 15.25 -11.32 33.70
C VAL A 713 14.33 -10.22 34.22
N GLY A 714 13.95 -10.31 35.49
CA GLY A 714 13.20 -9.27 36.21
C GLY A 714 13.59 -9.20 37.68
N GLY A 715 13.21 -8.13 38.38
CA GLY A 715 13.33 -8.04 39.85
C GLY A 715 14.76 -8.03 40.42
N VAL A 716 15.78 -7.77 39.59
CA VAL A 716 17.17 -7.58 40.02
C VAL A 716 17.40 -6.09 40.28
N LYS A 717 17.62 -5.70 41.54
CA LYS A 717 17.79 -4.28 41.90
C LYS A 717 19.12 -3.69 41.43
N ASP A 718 20.16 -4.50 41.45
CA ASP A 718 21.49 -4.07 41.01
C ASP A 718 21.55 -4.12 39.48
N LEU A 719 21.61 -2.94 38.86
CA LEU A 719 21.65 -2.81 37.40
C LEU A 719 22.90 -3.47 36.78
N ALA A 720 24.02 -3.54 37.49
CA ALA A 720 25.22 -4.20 37.01
C ALA A 720 25.04 -5.72 37.01
N GLU A 721 24.42 -6.29 38.05
CA GLU A 721 24.08 -7.72 38.06
C GLU A 721 22.98 -8.06 37.04
N TYR A 722 21.97 -7.19 36.88
CA TYR A 722 20.96 -7.32 35.82
C TYR A 722 21.63 -7.37 34.44
N ALA A 723 22.56 -6.46 34.17
CA ALA A 723 23.30 -6.41 32.93
C ALA A 723 24.17 -7.65 32.72
N LYS A 724 24.90 -8.10 33.74
CA LYS A 724 25.69 -9.34 33.68
C LYS A 724 24.82 -10.55 33.34
N LEU A 725 23.64 -10.67 33.94
CA LEU A 725 22.70 -11.76 33.65
C LEU A 725 22.26 -11.75 32.18
N VAL A 726 21.81 -10.60 31.66
CA VAL A 726 21.39 -10.48 30.26
C VAL A 726 22.55 -10.77 29.30
N VAL A 727 23.73 -10.19 29.55
CA VAL A 727 24.93 -10.45 28.73
C VAL A 727 25.27 -11.94 28.71
N ARG A 728 25.15 -12.63 29.85
CA ARG A 728 25.40 -14.08 29.92
C ARG A 728 24.38 -14.90 29.16
N MET A 729 23.10 -14.52 29.19
CA MET A 729 22.09 -15.19 28.37
C MET A 729 22.40 -15.03 26.88
N VAL A 730 22.73 -13.81 26.46
CA VAL A 730 23.09 -13.46 25.07
C VAL A 730 24.34 -14.21 24.58
N LEU A 731 25.35 -14.36 25.44
CA LEU A 731 26.67 -14.92 25.07
C LEU A 731 26.86 -16.39 25.47
N SER A 732 25.81 -17.11 25.84
CA SER A 732 25.93 -18.43 26.49
C SER A 732 26.66 -19.52 25.68
N ASP A 733 26.82 -19.37 24.36
CA ASP A 733 27.57 -20.29 23.49
C ASP A 733 28.60 -19.59 22.57
N ALA A 734 28.85 -18.29 22.77
CA ALA A 734 29.89 -17.54 22.05
C ALA A 734 31.18 -17.50 22.88
#